data_AF-A0A2I1D2M8-F1
#
_entry.id   AF-A0A2I1D2M8-F1
#
_cell.length_a   1.000
_cell.length_b   1.000
_cell.length_c   1.000
_cell.angle_alpha   90.00
_cell.angle_beta   90.00
_cell.angle_gamma   90.00
#
_symmetry.space_group_name_H-M   'P 1'
#
loop_
_entity.id
_entity.type
_entity.pdbx_description
1 polymer ?
#
loop_
_entity_poly.entity_id
_entity_poly.type
_entity_poly.pdbx_seq_one_letter_code
_entity_poly.pdbx_strand_id
1 'polypeptide(L)'
;MHGKPWHGLAAIATFSSYALANPFGHWNMPGNASVDTERLMARDTTEFDQTDLSFIKRMAALGDSYSAGIGAGGRLGTIVGALDPSNWACSRYDHAYPYLVHTDDRLGDEDARTFQFMSCSGAVISNVVNDQIPNISGDQQLILLSAGGNDVELSNILNQCIFQWAVFNPTQVNVAKTAALENSQYTWAKTFDWESIGRGCDGQLARTKQLIAADAFSKSLDSVISAAKKKLGSDYAKFFAEDLSSACDSVSWSTWIYKSYNMFQDTQKLTKDHRKIMNDLVDAVNSKIVFKFVDYDPYVGKFKGRFCESGVDESTVESNTRTGLMFYELNTWDPLGRNPWKRSQDNPLEGTFEGDMNILAQITLLMDPDAKLTDQALISGISADSLPTSDVVPFSTAAVPDVEIPNILPDGYGRVFHPQILLHGLIAERVIYEIVNKNEQDNGFPAIPEKLTFDSCPNFPSSNSSNGQQIAVASYINPLADPAAWDRLINYPTKKMPILVANVVNGPDSAVDKTWADVIDRASASGKTVLGYVRTGYLGVSAQKFTTRLGSGSLADWTAQIEEDIDMWYTLYGSSMGGIFFDEGWPECGDNDKYVDLYKYINDYTKRAHPGAYTVLNPGSPMASCFEDTMDTLLTFELSYDAYMNSYTPNDWTAKDPRKIWHIVYSVPESAVGKVTKLAKERGAGFIQLTDDTLPNPYDTLSGVSYVKSMMGGIKGGSLLNNPASPWTSGSTAAAVSGLSASTSDYTSAKLSWDAASDALGYHVYLGDKLVASVPSSMTAITIGGLGSGASHAFHVSAVGGGGHIGTSSNTVTVKTKSLPNGKTITKYHSSPGADSTTIQADILVPYAFIRLYIWSSVGCEFDTDPGWSVNFKIDEYVCTHYMVEGTTLYKYSGTLPKGSTAPPWAWSEVGPITLDITKYTYTWTLPLGTSKIDTSKFVIQAQGYNPLTNVFEPDPSAYDCKGSSMCTTPDLLKWCDHAVNTLQRYDDPFYHAVSEWVLFRFQSLLFLLC
;
A
#
# COMPACT_ATOMS: atom_id res chain seq x y z
N MET A 1 -26.60 -51.53 10.35
CA MET A 1 -28.04 -51.77 10.07
C MET A 1 -28.81 -50.48 10.38
N HIS A 2 -30.03 -50.35 9.85
CA HIS A 2 -30.95 -49.19 9.91
C HIS A 2 -30.66 -48.02 10.88
N GLY A 3 -30.50 -46.82 10.30
CA GLY A 3 -31.63 -45.87 10.29
C GLY A 3 -31.60 -44.68 11.25
N LYS A 4 -30.91 -43.59 10.84
CA LYS A 4 -31.44 -42.20 10.73
C LYS A 4 -30.32 -41.21 10.42
N PRO A 5 -30.31 -40.50 9.29
CA PRO A 5 -29.62 -39.21 9.21
C PRO A 5 -30.44 -38.17 9.99
N TRP A 6 -29.80 -37.40 10.86
CA TRP A 6 -30.32 -36.13 11.36
C TRP A 6 -29.60 -35.00 10.61
N HIS A 7 -30.28 -33.87 10.42
CA HIS A 7 -29.75 -32.73 9.68
C HIS A 7 -29.33 -31.61 10.63
N GLY A 8 -28.09 -31.15 10.52
CA GLY A 8 -27.64 -29.88 11.09
C GLY A 8 -27.84 -28.76 10.08
N LEU A 9 -28.47 -27.65 10.49
CA LEU A 9 -28.51 -26.43 9.69
C LEU A 9 -27.26 -25.58 9.98
N ALA A 10 -26.67 -25.03 8.92
CA ALA A 10 -25.89 -23.80 8.97
C ALA A 10 -26.33 -22.95 7.76
N ALA A 11 -26.83 -21.76 8.02
CA ALA A 11 -27.11 -20.74 7.02
C ALA A 11 -27.57 -19.46 7.74
N ILE A 12 -27.26 -18.32 7.16
CA ILE A 12 -27.92 -17.05 7.45
C ILE A 12 -28.92 -16.87 6.31
N ALA A 13 -30.23 -17.06 6.49
CA ALA A 13 -31.17 -17.04 5.36
C ALA A 13 -32.49 -16.25 5.55
N THR A 14 -33.02 -15.39 4.67
CA THR A 14 -32.59 -14.70 3.42
C THR A 14 -33.52 -14.95 2.24
N PHE A 15 -33.62 -13.98 1.33
CA PHE A 15 -33.63 -14.13 -0.15
C PHE A 15 -32.94 -12.89 -0.76
N SER A 16 -32.47 -12.68 -2.01
CA SER A 16 -31.93 -13.39 -3.22
C SER A 16 -32.27 -14.86 -3.54
N SER A 17 -32.02 -15.43 -4.72
CA SER A 17 -30.78 -15.53 -5.50
C SER A 17 -31.04 -16.07 -6.97
N TYR A 18 -30.34 -16.94 -7.74
CA TYR A 18 -28.97 -17.53 -7.77
C TYR A 18 -28.59 -18.00 -9.23
N ALA A 19 -27.59 -17.39 -9.91
CA ALA A 19 -26.85 -17.92 -11.11
C ALA A 19 -25.37 -17.39 -11.09
N LEU A 20 -24.28 -18.17 -10.94
CA LEU A 20 -23.71 -19.27 -11.73
C LEU A 20 -23.84 -18.95 -13.22
N ALA A 21 -22.78 -18.84 -14.01
CA ALA A 21 -21.49 -19.52 -13.88
C ALA A 21 -20.42 -18.83 -14.73
N ASN A 22 -19.16 -19.24 -14.55
CA ASN A 22 -18.18 -19.14 -15.62
C ASN A 22 -18.53 -20.20 -16.69
N PRO A 23 -19.10 -19.79 -17.83
CA PRO A 23 -18.40 -20.01 -19.08
C PRO A 23 -18.59 -18.89 -20.11
N PHE A 24 -17.52 -18.49 -20.79
CA PHE A 24 -17.21 -19.14 -22.08
C PHE A 24 -15.83 -18.74 -22.61
N GLY A 25 -14.85 -19.61 -22.38
CA GLY A 25 -13.65 -19.63 -23.21
C GLY A 25 -13.99 -20.08 -24.64
N HIS A 26 -13.48 -19.35 -25.63
CA HIS A 26 -13.77 -19.54 -27.05
C HIS A 26 -12.54 -19.00 -27.84
N TRP A 27 -11.80 -19.76 -28.65
CA TRP A 27 -11.86 -21.17 -29.12
C TRP A 27 -10.41 -21.77 -29.04
N ASN A 28 -10.06 -23.04 -29.33
CA ASN A 28 -10.61 -24.00 -30.30
C ASN A 28 -10.22 -25.49 -30.02
N MET A 29 -10.77 -26.43 -30.81
CA MET A 29 -10.67 -27.91 -30.67
C MET A 29 -9.52 -28.55 -31.52
N PRO A 30 -9.39 -29.90 -31.69
CA PRO A 30 -9.65 -31.09 -30.82
C PRO A 30 -8.41 -32.04 -30.68
N GLY A 31 -8.43 -33.07 -29.79
CA GLY A 31 -7.21 -33.87 -29.48
C GLY A 31 -7.26 -35.41 -29.29
N ASN A 32 -8.35 -36.02 -28.79
CA ASN A 32 -8.58 -37.50 -28.65
C ASN A 32 -7.73 -38.30 -27.60
N ALA A 33 -8.32 -39.38 -27.03
CA ALA A 33 -7.75 -40.45 -26.16
C ALA A 33 -7.05 -40.02 -24.82
N SER A 34 -7.57 -40.31 -23.61
CA SER A 34 -7.66 -41.59 -22.85
C SER A 34 -6.31 -42.11 -22.29
N VAL A 35 -6.17 -42.65 -21.06
CA VAL A 35 -7.11 -43.19 -20.03
C VAL A 35 -6.65 -42.78 -18.61
N ASP A 36 -7.54 -42.84 -17.63
CA ASP A 36 -7.30 -42.74 -16.17
C ASP A 36 -6.44 -43.89 -15.60
N THR A 37 -5.49 -43.57 -14.69
CA THR A 37 -4.92 -44.52 -13.72
C THR A 37 -4.69 -43.88 -12.34
N GLU A 38 -5.78 -43.74 -11.59
CA GLU A 38 -5.91 -44.07 -10.16
C GLU A 38 -4.94 -43.44 -9.12
N ARG A 39 -5.52 -42.54 -8.31
CA ARG A 39 -5.85 -42.85 -6.89
C ARG A 39 -4.78 -43.52 -5.99
N LEU A 40 -3.50 -43.13 -6.07
CA LEU A 40 -2.48 -43.56 -5.10
C LEU A 40 -1.69 -42.42 -4.43
N MET A 41 -2.41 -41.40 -3.92
CA MET A 41 -2.06 -40.73 -2.64
C MET A 41 -3.34 -40.19 -1.98
N ALA A 42 -3.82 -40.88 -0.95
CA ALA A 42 -4.86 -40.33 -0.07
C ALA A 42 -4.21 -39.33 0.91
N ARG A 43 -4.94 -38.27 1.29
CA ARG A 43 -4.68 -37.57 2.56
C ARG A 43 -5.00 -38.58 3.68
N ASP A 44 -3.98 -39.07 4.38
CA ASP A 44 -4.14 -39.73 5.68
C ASP A 44 -3.58 -38.83 6.78
N THR A 45 -4.37 -37.81 7.10
CA THR A 45 -4.29 -37.06 8.35
C THR A 45 -5.66 -37.20 8.98
N THR A 46 -5.75 -37.97 10.07
CA THR A 46 -7.00 -38.16 10.83
C THR A 46 -7.28 -37.01 11.80
N GLU A 47 -6.51 -35.92 11.69
CA GLU A 47 -6.74 -34.65 12.37
C GLU A 47 -7.76 -33.82 11.59
N PHE A 48 -8.77 -33.33 12.32
CA PHE A 48 -9.80 -32.44 11.81
C PHE A 48 -9.25 -31.01 11.73
N ASP A 49 -9.11 -30.47 10.52
CA ASP A 49 -8.82 -29.05 10.32
C ASP A 49 -10.12 -28.25 10.48
N GLN A 50 -10.26 -27.59 11.62
CA GLN A 50 -11.38 -26.70 11.94
C GLN A 50 -11.59 -25.57 10.90
N THR A 51 -10.51 -25.16 10.22
CA THR A 51 -10.51 -24.07 9.23
C THR A 51 -10.70 -24.51 7.77
N ASP A 52 -10.69 -25.82 7.47
CA ASP A 52 -10.99 -26.34 6.12
C ASP A 52 -12.52 -26.29 5.87
N LEU A 53 -12.99 -25.15 5.39
CA LEU A 53 -14.39 -24.93 4.97
C LEU A 53 -14.61 -25.34 3.51
N SER A 54 -13.65 -26.04 2.87
CA SER A 54 -13.75 -26.39 1.44
C SER A 54 -14.83 -27.43 1.12
N PHE A 55 -15.51 -27.97 2.13
CA PHE A 55 -16.76 -28.72 1.95
C PHE A 55 -17.91 -27.84 1.41
N ILE A 56 -17.87 -26.51 1.59
CA ILE A 56 -18.86 -25.56 1.05
C ILE A 56 -18.59 -25.38 -0.45
N LYS A 57 -19.22 -26.22 -1.27
CA LYS A 57 -19.19 -26.13 -2.73
C LYS A 57 -20.35 -25.30 -3.30
N ARG A 58 -21.44 -25.12 -2.56
CA ARG A 58 -22.52 -24.18 -2.89
C ARG A 58 -22.86 -23.32 -1.66
N MET A 59 -22.62 -22.02 -1.74
CA MET A 59 -22.98 -21.02 -0.71
C MET A 59 -24.18 -20.19 -1.18
N ALA A 60 -24.44 -18.98 -0.65
CA ALA A 60 -25.27 -17.97 -1.31
C ALA A 60 -25.19 -16.55 -0.71
N ALA A 61 -25.45 -15.50 -1.51
CA ALA A 61 -25.39 -14.07 -1.15
C ALA A 61 -26.69 -13.32 -1.49
N LEU A 62 -27.46 -12.97 -0.47
CA LEU A 62 -28.88 -12.64 -0.56
C LEU A 62 -29.22 -11.30 0.13
N GLY A 63 -30.16 -10.53 -0.45
CA GLY A 63 -30.76 -9.39 0.24
C GLY A 63 -30.93 -8.08 -0.52
N ASP A 64 -31.03 -7.00 0.25
CA ASP A 64 -31.13 -5.60 -0.14
C ASP A 64 -29.75 -4.93 -0.35
N SER A 65 -29.74 -3.59 -0.40
CA SER A 65 -28.57 -2.74 -0.61
C SER A 65 -27.40 -2.98 0.35
N TYR A 66 -27.66 -3.37 1.60
CA TYR A 66 -26.61 -3.68 2.59
C TYR A 66 -25.83 -4.97 2.25
N SER A 67 -26.46 -5.90 1.52
CA SER A 67 -25.81 -7.12 1.03
C SER A 67 -25.28 -6.98 -0.39
N ALA A 68 -25.86 -6.08 -1.19
CA ALA A 68 -25.29 -5.64 -2.46
C ALA A 68 -24.00 -4.81 -2.26
N GLY A 69 -23.88 -4.10 -1.12
CA GLY A 69 -22.68 -3.40 -0.67
C GLY A 69 -22.51 -2.00 -1.26
N ILE A 70 -23.56 -1.17 -1.26
CA ILE A 70 -23.54 0.16 -1.89
C ILE A 70 -22.31 0.99 -1.44
N GLY A 71 -21.50 1.39 -2.42
CA GLY A 71 -20.29 2.19 -2.23
C GLY A 71 -19.02 1.40 -1.93
N ALA A 72 -19.12 0.14 -1.50
CA ALA A 72 -18.00 -0.68 -1.04
C ALA A 72 -17.15 -1.24 -2.20
N GLY A 73 -16.25 -0.42 -2.75
CA GLY A 73 -15.33 -0.83 -3.82
C GLY A 73 -15.91 -0.60 -5.23
N GLY A 74 -15.54 -1.43 -6.20
CA GLY A 74 -16.07 -1.39 -7.57
C GLY A 74 -17.50 -1.92 -7.68
N ARG A 75 -18.35 -1.20 -8.44
CA ARG A 75 -19.68 -1.70 -8.83
C ARG A 75 -19.52 -2.75 -9.94
N LEU A 76 -20.23 -3.87 -9.82
CA LEU A 76 -20.11 -5.02 -10.71
C LEU A 76 -20.96 -4.84 -11.98
N GLY A 77 -20.38 -5.15 -13.14
CA GLY A 77 -21.02 -5.02 -14.46
C GLY A 77 -20.74 -3.68 -15.16
N THR A 78 -21.24 -3.52 -16.38
CA THR A 78 -21.15 -2.27 -17.15
C THR A 78 -22.42 -2.02 -17.97
N ILE A 79 -22.75 -0.76 -18.24
CA ILE A 79 -23.95 -0.34 -19.00
C ILE A 79 -24.04 -0.98 -20.40
N VAL A 80 -22.90 -1.32 -21.03
CA VAL A 80 -22.85 -1.81 -22.42
C VAL A 80 -22.35 -3.27 -22.52
N GLY A 81 -22.12 -3.95 -21.40
CA GLY A 81 -21.47 -5.25 -21.41
C GLY A 81 -21.60 -6.06 -20.12
N ALA A 82 -22.41 -7.10 -20.20
CA ALA A 82 -22.40 -8.24 -19.28
C ALA A 82 -23.00 -9.48 -19.96
N LEU A 83 -22.59 -10.68 -19.54
CA LEU A 83 -23.34 -11.93 -19.80
C LEU A 83 -24.56 -12.08 -18.85
N ASP A 84 -24.77 -11.12 -17.95
CA ASP A 84 -26.01 -10.93 -17.18
C ASP A 84 -26.21 -9.43 -16.85
N PRO A 85 -27.23 -8.76 -17.41
CA PRO A 85 -27.58 -7.37 -17.07
C PRO A 85 -27.89 -7.11 -15.58
N SER A 86 -28.20 -8.14 -14.78
CA SER A 86 -28.71 -7.97 -13.41
C SER A 86 -27.73 -7.33 -12.43
N ASN A 87 -26.41 -7.51 -12.61
CA ASN A 87 -25.41 -7.07 -11.64
C ASN A 87 -25.32 -5.54 -11.51
N TRP A 88 -25.40 -4.83 -12.65
CA TRP A 88 -25.37 -3.37 -12.67
C TRP A 88 -26.67 -2.79 -12.12
N ALA A 89 -27.82 -3.28 -12.60
CA ALA A 89 -29.15 -2.82 -12.18
C ALA A 89 -29.38 -2.96 -10.67
N CYS A 90 -28.91 -4.05 -10.06
CA CYS A 90 -29.03 -4.30 -8.63
C CYS A 90 -27.99 -3.60 -7.74
N SER A 91 -27.07 -2.81 -8.32
CA SER A 91 -25.97 -2.10 -7.63
C SER A 91 -25.14 -2.99 -6.69
N ARG A 92 -24.61 -4.11 -7.22
CA ARG A 92 -23.73 -5.04 -6.47
C ARG A 92 -22.27 -4.58 -6.53
N TYR A 93 -21.50 -4.82 -5.48
CA TYR A 93 -20.11 -4.36 -5.34
C TYR A 93 -19.10 -5.46 -4.96
N ASP A 94 -17.83 -5.24 -5.28
CA ASP A 94 -16.72 -6.19 -5.09
C ASP A 94 -16.10 -6.24 -3.67
N HIS A 95 -16.34 -5.25 -2.80
CA HIS A 95 -16.00 -5.35 -1.36
C HIS A 95 -17.25 -5.51 -0.47
N ALA A 96 -18.39 -5.91 -1.06
CA ALA A 96 -19.56 -6.32 -0.29
C ALA A 96 -19.26 -7.58 0.53
N TYR A 97 -19.68 -7.64 1.79
CA TYR A 97 -19.37 -8.77 2.68
C TYR A 97 -19.71 -10.18 2.10
N PRO A 98 -20.75 -10.39 1.26
CA PRO A 98 -21.01 -11.72 0.69
C PRO A 98 -20.02 -12.11 -0.41
N TYR A 99 -19.45 -11.12 -1.10
CA TYR A 99 -18.37 -11.32 -2.07
C TYR A 99 -17.07 -11.63 -1.34
N LEU A 100 -16.75 -10.90 -0.27
CA LEU A 100 -15.58 -11.17 0.58
C LEU A 100 -15.61 -12.60 1.17
N VAL A 101 -16.77 -13.05 1.69
CA VAL A 101 -16.97 -14.44 2.16
C VAL A 101 -16.86 -15.46 1.02
N HIS A 102 -17.25 -15.09 -0.21
CA HIS A 102 -17.09 -15.96 -1.37
C HIS A 102 -15.62 -16.14 -1.76
N THR A 103 -14.82 -15.07 -1.73
CA THR A 103 -13.39 -15.07 -2.08
C THR A 103 -12.46 -15.61 -0.98
N ASP A 104 -12.99 -16.07 0.14
CA ASP A 104 -12.18 -16.49 1.29
C ASP A 104 -11.40 -17.79 1.04
N ASP A 105 -10.07 -17.73 1.25
CA ASP A 105 -9.14 -18.87 1.11
C ASP A 105 -9.58 -20.11 1.94
N ARG A 106 -10.27 -19.93 3.08
CA ARG A 106 -10.73 -21.02 3.97
C ARG A 106 -11.80 -21.90 3.30
N LEU A 107 -12.57 -21.35 2.36
CA LEU A 107 -13.53 -22.11 1.55
C LEU A 107 -12.86 -22.88 0.39
N GLY A 108 -11.53 -22.79 0.26
CA GLY A 108 -10.71 -23.50 -0.72
C GLY A 108 -10.68 -22.84 -2.10
N ASP A 109 -10.65 -23.63 -3.17
CA ASP A 109 -10.62 -23.17 -4.56
C ASP A 109 -11.94 -22.53 -5.02
N GLU A 110 -11.88 -21.30 -5.55
CA GLU A 110 -13.02 -20.49 -5.98
C GLU A 110 -13.70 -21.04 -7.24
N ASP A 111 -12.93 -21.47 -8.25
CA ASP A 111 -13.44 -22.11 -9.47
C ASP A 111 -14.15 -23.44 -9.15
N ALA A 112 -13.86 -24.05 -7.99
CA ALA A 112 -14.55 -25.22 -7.49
C ALA A 112 -15.83 -24.91 -6.68
N ARG A 113 -16.23 -23.63 -6.55
CA ARG A 113 -17.43 -23.18 -5.82
C ARG A 113 -18.52 -22.66 -6.74
N THR A 114 -19.74 -22.78 -6.23
CA THR A 114 -20.98 -22.26 -6.77
C THR A 114 -21.35 -21.00 -5.98
N PHE A 115 -20.93 -19.84 -6.51
CA PHE A 115 -21.39 -18.52 -6.07
C PHE A 115 -22.29 -17.88 -7.12
N GLN A 116 -23.34 -17.20 -6.65
CA GLN A 116 -24.43 -16.82 -7.53
C GLN A 116 -25.18 -15.52 -7.11
N PHE A 117 -24.44 -14.47 -6.72
CA PHE A 117 -24.91 -13.20 -6.14
C PHE A 117 -26.15 -12.54 -6.81
N MET A 118 -27.33 -12.51 -6.14
CA MET A 118 -28.49 -11.69 -6.61
C MET A 118 -29.06 -10.70 -5.59
N SER A 119 -28.30 -10.29 -4.58
CA SER A 119 -28.71 -9.14 -3.74
C SER A 119 -29.02 -7.91 -4.61
N CYS A 120 -30.00 -7.11 -4.22
CA CYS A 120 -30.51 -6.02 -5.06
C CYS A 120 -30.91 -4.79 -4.24
N SER A 121 -30.38 -3.62 -4.60
CA SER A 121 -30.75 -2.35 -3.97
C SER A 121 -32.27 -2.10 -4.00
N GLY A 122 -32.83 -1.56 -2.91
CA GLY A 122 -34.27 -1.30 -2.76
C GLY A 122 -35.17 -2.52 -2.51
N ALA A 123 -34.67 -3.75 -2.64
CA ALA A 123 -35.51 -4.95 -2.50
C ALA A 123 -36.18 -5.07 -1.11
N VAL A 124 -37.48 -5.33 -1.12
CA VAL A 124 -38.30 -5.66 0.08
C VAL A 124 -38.47 -7.17 0.22
N ILE A 125 -38.89 -7.64 1.40
CA ILE A 125 -39.16 -9.05 1.72
C ILE A 125 -39.99 -9.75 0.63
N SER A 126 -40.95 -9.07 -0.01
CA SER A 126 -41.74 -9.70 -1.08
C SER A 126 -40.96 -9.96 -2.38
N ASN A 127 -40.07 -9.07 -2.82
CA ASN A 127 -39.19 -9.35 -3.98
C ASN A 127 -38.26 -10.51 -3.64
N VAL A 128 -37.71 -10.41 -2.45
CA VAL A 128 -36.92 -11.40 -1.73
C VAL A 128 -37.69 -12.75 -1.84
N VAL A 129 -38.96 -12.89 -1.43
CA VAL A 129 -39.73 -14.17 -1.55
C VAL A 129 -39.91 -14.67 -2.98
N ASN A 130 -40.28 -13.79 -3.90
CA ASN A 130 -40.95 -14.18 -5.15
C ASN A 130 -40.06 -14.10 -6.40
N ASP A 131 -39.16 -13.13 -6.45
CA ASP A 131 -38.31 -12.85 -7.61
C ASP A 131 -36.91 -13.43 -7.39
N GLN A 132 -36.56 -13.54 -6.12
CA GLN A 132 -35.23 -13.84 -5.64
C GLN A 132 -35.12 -15.34 -5.28
N ILE A 133 -35.78 -15.92 -4.27
CA ILE A 133 -35.53 -17.36 -3.96
C ILE A 133 -36.04 -18.42 -4.96
N PRO A 134 -37.00 -18.17 -5.85
CA PRO A 134 -37.37 -19.18 -6.84
C PRO A 134 -36.27 -19.43 -7.88
N ASN A 135 -35.41 -18.44 -8.09
CA ASN A 135 -34.29 -18.50 -9.03
C ASN A 135 -33.04 -19.20 -8.45
N ILE A 136 -33.13 -19.89 -7.31
CA ILE A 136 -31.97 -20.53 -6.64
C ILE A 136 -31.84 -22.01 -6.91
N SER A 137 -30.61 -22.45 -7.20
CA SER A 137 -30.28 -23.86 -7.41
C SER A 137 -30.54 -24.70 -6.14
N GLY A 138 -30.63 -26.02 -6.30
CA GLY A 138 -30.81 -26.94 -5.17
C GLY A 138 -29.59 -26.98 -4.24
N ASP A 139 -29.80 -27.51 -3.02
CA ASP A 139 -28.73 -28.02 -2.17
C ASP A 139 -27.64 -26.99 -1.79
N GLN A 140 -28.06 -25.78 -1.38
CA GLN A 140 -27.13 -24.82 -0.77
C GLN A 140 -26.63 -25.31 0.59
N GLN A 141 -25.36 -25.02 0.88
CA GLN A 141 -24.64 -25.45 2.09
C GLN A 141 -24.29 -24.27 3.01
N LEU A 142 -24.35 -23.05 2.48
CA LEU A 142 -24.27 -21.76 3.18
C LEU A 142 -25.19 -20.77 2.45
N ILE A 143 -25.68 -19.75 3.13
CA ILE A 143 -26.50 -18.64 2.62
C ILE A 143 -26.23 -17.39 3.52
N LEU A 144 -26.44 -16.11 3.07
CA LEU A 144 -26.05 -14.83 3.73
C LEU A 144 -27.05 -13.63 3.50
N LEU A 145 -27.51 -12.82 4.49
CA LEU A 145 -28.59 -11.77 4.32
C LEU A 145 -28.29 -10.29 4.62
N SER A 146 -28.91 -9.39 3.83
CA SER A 146 -29.55 -8.16 4.32
C SER A 146 -31.04 -8.03 3.90
N ALA A 147 -32.01 -7.85 4.80
CA ALA A 147 -33.42 -7.60 4.42
C ALA A 147 -34.22 -6.99 5.58
N GLY A 148 -35.34 -6.34 5.23
CA GLY A 148 -36.31 -5.79 6.18
C GLY A 148 -36.20 -4.28 6.39
N GLY A 149 -35.10 -3.63 6.01
CA GLY A 149 -34.95 -2.17 6.11
C GLY A 149 -35.96 -1.42 5.22
N ASN A 150 -36.12 -1.88 3.96
CA ASN A 150 -37.06 -1.30 3.01
C ASN A 150 -38.52 -1.58 3.44
N ASP A 151 -38.81 -2.77 3.98
CA ASP A 151 -40.14 -3.19 4.45
C ASP A 151 -40.69 -2.37 5.62
N VAL A 152 -39.80 -1.78 6.41
CA VAL A 152 -40.16 -0.88 7.52
C VAL A 152 -40.14 0.59 7.11
N GLU A 153 -40.08 0.86 5.80
CA GLU A 153 -40.05 2.18 5.17
C GLU A 153 -38.83 3.05 5.58
N LEU A 154 -37.62 2.47 5.69
CA LEU A 154 -36.41 3.20 6.08
C LEU A 154 -36.13 4.42 5.18
N SER A 155 -36.28 4.32 3.86
CA SER A 155 -36.12 5.45 2.94
C SER A 155 -37.07 6.62 3.25
N ASN A 156 -38.28 6.33 3.75
CA ASN A 156 -39.24 7.35 4.18
C ASN A 156 -38.80 7.99 5.52
N ILE A 157 -38.15 7.25 6.42
CA ILE A 157 -37.52 7.84 7.63
C ILE A 157 -36.37 8.75 7.23
N LEU A 158 -35.49 8.31 6.32
CA LEU A 158 -34.38 9.13 5.83
C LEU A 158 -34.86 10.42 5.16
N ASN A 159 -35.94 10.34 4.39
CA ASN A 159 -36.60 11.52 3.84
C ASN A 159 -37.20 12.42 4.96
N GLN A 160 -38.12 11.91 5.77
CA GLN A 160 -38.92 12.71 6.70
C GLN A 160 -38.14 13.25 7.91
N CYS A 161 -37.10 12.54 8.36
CA CYS A 161 -36.36 12.86 9.59
C CYS A 161 -34.92 13.35 9.38
N ILE A 162 -34.25 12.99 8.27
CA ILE A 162 -32.79 13.20 8.11
C ILE A 162 -32.48 14.24 7.02
N PHE A 163 -32.69 13.88 5.75
CA PHE A 163 -32.21 14.68 4.60
C PHE A 163 -33.24 15.69 4.09
N GLN A 164 -34.53 15.38 4.25
CA GLN A 164 -35.65 16.21 3.79
C GLN A 164 -35.64 16.47 2.27
N TRP A 165 -35.41 15.42 1.48
CA TRP A 165 -35.42 15.47 0.02
C TRP A 165 -36.75 15.96 -0.54
N ALA A 166 -37.88 15.49 0.02
CA ALA A 166 -39.23 15.99 -0.26
C ALA A 166 -40.14 15.80 0.96
N VAL A 167 -40.36 16.89 1.71
CA VAL A 167 -41.21 16.92 2.92
C VAL A 167 -42.19 18.08 2.81
N PHE A 168 -43.49 17.78 2.92
CA PHE A 168 -44.54 18.74 2.57
C PHE A 168 -45.72 18.69 3.54
N ASN A 169 -46.50 19.77 3.61
CA ASN A 169 -47.81 19.76 4.26
C ASN A 169 -48.89 19.16 3.32
N PRO A 170 -50.06 18.71 3.84
CA PRO A 170 -51.09 18.06 3.01
C PRO A 170 -51.62 18.90 1.83
N THR A 171 -51.52 20.24 1.87
CA THR A 171 -51.89 21.09 0.73
C THR A 171 -50.80 21.05 -0.35
N GLN A 172 -49.53 21.18 0.03
CA GLN A 172 -48.38 21.05 -0.87
C GLN A 172 -48.32 19.67 -1.54
N VAL A 173 -48.61 18.58 -0.80
CA VAL A 173 -48.68 17.21 -1.34
C VAL A 173 -49.67 17.11 -2.51
N ASN A 174 -50.85 17.71 -2.39
CA ASN A 174 -51.84 17.69 -3.46
C ASN A 174 -51.39 18.48 -4.69
N VAL A 175 -50.71 19.63 -4.50
CA VAL A 175 -50.15 20.41 -5.62
C VAL A 175 -49.05 19.64 -6.34
N ALA A 176 -48.10 19.07 -5.60
CA ALA A 176 -47.01 18.26 -6.16
C ALA A 176 -47.54 17.04 -6.93
N LYS A 177 -48.54 16.35 -6.36
CA LYS A 177 -49.21 15.19 -6.99
C LYS A 177 -49.89 15.56 -8.31
N THR A 178 -50.63 16.67 -8.36
CA THR A 178 -51.26 17.15 -9.59
C THR A 178 -50.22 17.53 -10.64
N ALA A 179 -49.22 18.34 -10.28
CA ALA A 179 -48.16 18.76 -11.20
C ALA A 179 -47.38 17.57 -11.78
N ALA A 180 -47.11 16.55 -10.97
CA ALA A 180 -46.38 15.35 -11.40
C ALA A 180 -47.23 14.45 -12.31
N LEU A 181 -48.53 14.30 -12.03
CA LEU A 181 -49.44 13.50 -12.85
C LEU A 181 -49.84 14.17 -14.18
N GLU A 182 -49.78 15.50 -14.27
CA GLU A 182 -50.03 16.25 -15.50
C GLU A 182 -48.82 16.25 -16.46
N ASN A 183 -47.59 16.07 -15.96
CA ASN A 183 -46.39 15.94 -16.78
C ASN A 183 -46.19 14.48 -17.25
N SER A 184 -46.32 14.23 -18.56
CA SER A 184 -46.15 12.90 -19.14
C SER A 184 -44.75 12.29 -19.01
N GLN A 185 -43.72 13.07 -18.66
CA GLN A 185 -42.36 12.56 -18.42
C GLN A 185 -42.24 11.80 -17.09
N TYR A 186 -43.04 12.12 -16.07
CA TYR A 186 -42.95 11.47 -14.75
C TYR A 186 -43.81 10.21 -14.70
N THR A 187 -43.36 9.14 -15.36
CA THR A 187 -44.05 7.83 -15.37
C THR A 187 -44.28 7.27 -13.96
N TRP A 188 -43.30 7.45 -13.06
CA TRP A 188 -43.32 7.08 -11.64
C TRP A 188 -44.41 7.81 -10.81
N ALA A 189 -44.94 8.95 -11.28
CA ALA A 189 -45.90 9.74 -10.51
C ALA A 189 -47.22 9.01 -10.22
N LYS A 190 -47.50 7.95 -10.99
CA LYS A 190 -48.70 7.09 -10.86
C LYS A 190 -48.55 5.99 -9.81
N THR A 191 -47.31 5.56 -9.54
CA THR A 191 -46.94 4.49 -8.61
C THR A 191 -46.51 5.01 -7.23
N PHE A 192 -46.01 6.24 -7.17
CA PHE A 192 -45.47 6.86 -5.97
C PHE A 192 -46.47 6.99 -4.79
N ASP A 193 -46.03 6.69 -3.56
CA ASP A 193 -46.78 6.92 -2.32
C ASP A 193 -46.76 8.41 -1.93
N TRP A 194 -47.69 9.17 -2.51
CA TRP A 194 -47.88 10.58 -2.21
C TRP A 194 -48.26 10.88 -0.74
N GLU A 195 -48.70 9.91 0.07
CA GLU A 195 -48.94 10.17 1.49
C GLU A 195 -47.63 10.16 2.30
N SER A 196 -46.63 9.36 1.89
CA SER A 196 -45.33 9.25 2.59
C SER A 196 -44.65 10.61 2.82
N ILE A 197 -44.60 11.44 1.79
CA ILE A 197 -43.95 12.76 1.81
C ILE A 197 -44.69 13.80 2.69
N GLY A 198 -45.91 13.48 3.15
CA GLY A 198 -46.76 14.35 3.97
C GLY A 198 -46.93 13.94 5.44
N ARG A 199 -46.26 12.87 5.92
CA ARG A 199 -46.47 12.31 7.27
C ARG A 199 -45.75 13.07 8.38
N GLY A 200 -44.65 13.76 8.08
CA GLY A 200 -43.70 14.30 9.06
C GLY A 200 -42.89 13.21 9.75
N CYS A 201 -41.79 13.58 10.41
CA CYS A 201 -40.90 12.63 11.08
C CYS A 201 -41.64 11.79 12.15
N ASP A 202 -42.33 12.42 13.11
CA ASP A 202 -43.11 11.72 14.14
C ASP A 202 -44.15 10.75 13.55
N GLY A 203 -44.86 11.19 12.51
CA GLY A 203 -45.87 10.38 11.83
C GLY A 203 -45.26 9.17 11.13
N GLN A 204 -44.11 9.34 10.47
CA GLN A 204 -43.40 8.24 9.82
C GLN A 204 -42.76 7.28 10.84
N LEU A 205 -42.17 7.78 11.93
CA LEU A 205 -41.65 6.94 13.02
C LEU A 205 -42.77 6.13 13.70
N ALA A 206 -43.94 6.74 13.91
CA ALA A 206 -45.12 6.04 14.41
C ALA A 206 -45.64 4.99 13.41
N ARG A 207 -45.66 5.30 12.12
CA ARG A 207 -46.02 4.38 11.02
C ARG A 207 -45.08 3.18 10.93
N THR A 208 -43.76 3.40 10.92
CA THR A 208 -42.75 2.34 10.94
C THR A 208 -42.85 1.49 12.22
N LYS A 209 -43.08 2.11 13.38
CA LYS A 209 -43.33 1.39 14.64
C LYS A 209 -44.60 0.52 14.59
N GLN A 210 -45.65 0.96 13.90
CA GLN A 210 -46.85 0.14 13.66
C GLN A 210 -46.59 -1.01 12.67
N LEU A 211 -45.79 -0.80 11.62
CA LEU A 211 -45.38 -1.87 10.70
C LEU A 211 -44.60 -2.97 11.44
N ILE A 212 -43.57 -2.58 12.19
CA ILE A 212 -42.72 -3.51 12.97
C ILE A 212 -43.54 -4.27 14.01
N ALA A 213 -44.51 -3.62 14.65
CA ALA A 213 -45.41 -4.25 15.62
C ALA A 213 -46.57 -5.05 14.99
N ALA A 214 -46.72 -5.06 13.66
CA ALA A 214 -47.82 -5.75 13.00
C ALA A 214 -47.49 -7.22 12.72
N ASP A 215 -48.44 -8.09 13.04
CA ASP A 215 -48.53 -9.51 12.65
C ASP A 215 -48.10 -9.79 11.20
N ALA A 216 -48.35 -8.84 10.27
CA ALA A 216 -48.00 -8.96 8.86
C ALA A 216 -46.49 -8.93 8.63
N PHE A 217 -45.73 -8.05 9.30
CA PHE A 217 -44.28 -7.97 9.16
C PHE A 217 -43.61 -9.23 9.72
N SER A 218 -44.03 -9.69 10.91
CA SER A 218 -43.57 -10.97 11.47
C SER A 218 -43.89 -12.16 10.56
N LYS A 219 -45.09 -12.22 9.96
CA LYS A 219 -45.47 -13.29 9.02
C LYS A 219 -44.73 -13.21 7.69
N SER A 220 -44.38 -12.01 7.23
CA SER A 220 -43.50 -11.82 6.06
C SER A 220 -42.10 -12.33 6.36
N LEU A 221 -41.53 -12.00 7.54
CA LEU A 221 -40.23 -12.51 7.97
C LEU A 221 -40.25 -14.03 8.21
N ASP A 222 -41.31 -14.57 8.81
CA ASP A 222 -41.53 -16.03 8.91
C ASP A 222 -41.67 -16.68 7.53
N SER A 223 -42.29 -16.02 6.56
CA SER A 223 -42.37 -16.48 5.17
C SER A 223 -40.99 -16.47 4.51
N VAL A 224 -40.15 -15.45 4.80
CA VAL A 224 -38.74 -15.44 4.42
C VAL A 224 -38.04 -16.65 4.96
N ILE A 225 -37.97 -16.73 6.29
CA ILE A 225 -37.25 -17.78 6.98
C ILE A 225 -37.85 -19.15 6.61
N SER A 226 -39.12 -19.28 6.24
CA SER A 226 -39.75 -20.56 5.86
C SER A 226 -39.50 -21.00 4.42
N ALA A 227 -39.57 -20.12 3.43
CA ALA A 227 -39.14 -20.49 2.07
C ALA A 227 -37.60 -20.58 1.99
N ALA A 228 -36.89 -19.83 2.83
CA ALA A 228 -35.45 -19.93 2.98
C ALA A 228 -35.06 -21.24 3.67
N LYS A 229 -35.77 -21.68 4.72
CA LYS A 229 -35.60 -23.02 5.34
C LYS A 229 -35.77 -24.19 4.37
N LYS A 230 -36.48 -24.05 3.24
CA LYS A 230 -36.47 -25.06 2.14
C LYS A 230 -35.08 -25.17 1.45
N LYS A 231 -34.15 -24.30 1.87
CA LYS A 231 -32.76 -24.10 1.46
C LYS A 231 -31.83 -23.67 2.66
N LEU A 232 -32.26 -23.79 3.95
CA LEU A 232 -31.58 -23.45 5.26
C LEU A 232 -31.64 -21.93 5.74
N GLY A 233 -31.43 -21.50 7.05
CA GLY A 233 -31.42 -20.07 7.64
C GLY A 233 -31.20 -19.87 9.19
N SER A 234 -31.07 -18.69 9.92
CA SER A 234 -31.18 -17.16 9.74
C SER A 234 -30.61 -16.23 10.91
N ASP A 235 -30.68 -14.85 10.85
CA ASP A 235 -30.85 -13.77 11.95
C ASP A 235 -29.96 -12.43 12.00
N TYR A 236 -30.28 -11.41 12.88
CA TYR A 236 -30.12 -9.89 12.66
C TYR A 236 -29.60 -8.86 13.74
N ALA A 237 -29.08 -7.68 13.29
CA ALA A 237 -28.35 -6.60 14.07
C ALA A 237 -28.97 -5.16 14.22
N LYS A 238 -28.31 -4.28 15.02
CA LYS A 238 -28.67 -2.87 15.38
C LYS A 238 -27.89 -1.76 14.62
N PHE A 239 -28.26 -0.48 14.84
CA PHE A 239 -27.75 0.69 14.07
C PHE A 239 -27.19 1.88 14.88
N PHE A 240 -27.76 2.28 16.03
CA PHE A 240 -27.32 3.49 16.78
C PHE A 240 -26.60 3.18 18.09
N ALA A 241 -25.88 4.16 18.64
CA ALA A 241 -25.11 3.99 19.87
C ALA A 241 -25.99 3.81 21.11
N GLU A 242 -25.84 2.69 21.83
CA GLU A 242 -26.65 2.34 23.01
C GLU A 242 -26.39 3.24 24.24
N ASP A 243 -25.24 3.92 24.31
CA ASP A 243 -24.98 4.95 25.32
C ASP A 243 -25.87 6.20 25.13
N LEU A 244 -26.34 6.39 23.89
CA LEU A 244 -27.20 7.46 23.43
C LEU A 244 -26.62 8.83 23.81
N SER A 245 -25.32 9.04 23.59
CA SER A 245 -24.62 10.31 23.88
C SER A 245 -25.37 11.54 23.34
N SER A 246 -25.41 12.64 24.09
CA SER A 246 -26.05 13.90 23.65
C SER A 246 -25.25 14.67 22.59
N ALA A 247 -24.08 14.18 22.17
CA ALA A 247 -23.24 14.81 21.14
C ALA A 247 -24.00 15.06 19.82
N CYS A 248 -24.90 14.15 19.44
CA CYS A 248 -25.71 14.27 18.22
C CYS A 248 -26.95 15.17 18.33
N ASP A 249 -27.32 15.64 19.52
CA ASP A 249 -28.59 16.38 19.68
C ASP A 249 -28.56 17.75 18.98
N SER A 250 -27.38 18.21 18.55
CA SER A 250 -27.14 19.34 17.66
C SER A 250 -27.10 18.99 16.16
N VAL A 251 -26.78 17.75 15.79
CA VAL A 251 -26.46 17.30 14.42
C VAL A 251 -27.72 17.18 13.56
N SER A 252 -27.62 17.67 12.32
CA SER A 252 -28.65 17.63 11.29
C SER A 252 -28.02 17.50 9.90
N TRP A 253 -28.63 16.73 9.00
CA TRP A 253 -28.19 16.54 7.61
C TRP A 253 -29.23 17.07 6.60
N SER A 254 -30.06 18.05 7.00
CA SER A 254 -31.10 18.65 6.16
C SER A 254 -30.52 19.38 4.94
N THR A 255 -30.90 18.98 3.73
CA THR A 255 -30.15 19.22 2.48
C THR A 255 -30.41 20.57 1.77
N TRP A 256 -31.19 21.51 2.33
CA TRP A 256 -31.57 22.76 1.64
C TRP A 256 -31.38 24.04 2.49
N ILE A 257 -30.63 25.03 1.98
CA ILE A 257 -30.42 26.33 2.65
C ILE A 257 -31.42 27.37 2.13
N TYR A 258 -32.45 27.64 2.93
CA TYR A 258 -33.38 28.79 2.85
C TYR A 258 -34.00 29.16 1.49
N LYS A 259 -35.31 28.94 1.37
CA LYS A 259 -36.22 29.80 0.59
C LYS A 259 -37.61 29.90 1.22
N SER A 260 -38.40 30.87 0.77
CA SER A 260 -39.51 31.54 1.47
C SER A 260 -40.70 30.69 1.97
N TYR A 261 -40.78 29.40 1.65
CA TYR A 261 -42.01 28.61 1.84
C TYR A 261 -42.02 27.69 3.08
N ASN A 262 -40.86 27.34 3.66
CA ASN A 262 -40.76 26.48 4.85
C ASN A 262 -40.55 27.26 6.17
N MET A 263 -41.10 28.49 6.27
CA MET A 263 -40.96 29.39 7.43
C MET A 263 -41.41 28.81 8.80
N PHE A 264 -42.16 27.70 8.81
CA PHE A 264 -42.80 27.14 10.00
C PHE A 264 -42.51 25.64 10.23
N GLN A 265 -41.41 25.11 9.70
CA GLN A 265 -40.92 23.77 10.02
C GLN A 265 -39.52 23.85 10.64
N ASP A 266 -39.34 23.24 11.81
CA ASP A 266 -38.07 23.20 12.52
C ASP A 266 -37.11 22.18 11.89
N THR A 267 -35.83 22.56 11.77
CA THR A 267 -34.73 21.70 11.31
C THR A 267 -34.62 20.46 12.18
N GLN A 268 -34.82 19.28 11.58
CA GLN A 268 -34.79 18.00 12.30
C GLN A 268 -33.37 17.59 12.70
N LYS A 269 -33.24 16.87 13.82
CA LYS A 269 -31.94 16.53 14.43
C LYS A 269 -31.88 15.09 14.92
N LEU A 270 -30.66 14.56 15.07
CA LEU A 270 -30.37 13.23 15.61
C LEU A 270 -30.53 13.18 17.14
N THR A 271 -31.70 13.55 17.65
CA THR A 271 -31.97 13.59 19.10
C THR A 271 -31.80 12.22 19.77
N LYS A 272 -31.43 12.25 21.06
CA LYS A 272 -31.33 11.07 21.94
C LYS A 272 -32.57 10.18 21.86
N ASP A 273 -33.76 10.78 21.85
CA ASP A 273 -35.03 10.05 21.83
C ASP A 273 -35.31 9.40 20.46
N HIS A 274 -34.99 10.07 19.35
CA HIS A 274 -35.10 9.48 18.00
C HIS A 274 -34.19 8.24 17.87
N ARG A 275 -32.91 8.39 18.26
CA ARG A 275 -31.92 7.29 18.24
C ARG A 275 -32.31 6.12 19.15
N LYS A 276 -32.86 6.42 20.34
CA LYS A 276 -33.36 5.39 21.25
C LYS A 276 -34.52 4.61 20.63
N ILE A 277 -35.51 5.31 20.07
CA ILE A 277 -36.68 4.68 19.46
C ILE A 277 -36.26 3.74 18.32
N MET A 278 -35.25 4.10 17.53
CA MET A 278 -34.72 3.27 16.45
C MET A 278 -34.03 1.99 16.97
N ASN A 279 -33.26 2.06 18.06
CA ASN A 279 -32.69 0.85 18.68
C ASN A 279 -33.76 -0.02 19.37
N ASP A 280 -34.68 0.58 20.13
CA ASP A 280 -35.79 -0.13 20.81
C ASP A 280 -36.66 -0.94 19.83
N LEU A 281 -36.77 -0.49 18.57
CA LEU A 281 -37.46 -1.20 17.50
C LEU A 281 -36.74 -2.46 17.05
N VAL A 282 -35.40 -2.47 17.00
CA VAL A 282 -34.61 -3.66 16.67
C VAL A 282 -34.68 -4.69 17.80
N ASP A 283 -34.58 -4.27 19.05
CA ASP A 283 -34.77 -5.15 20.22
C ASP A 283 -36.17 -5.80 20.23
N ALA A 284 -37.20 -5.07 19.84
CA ALA A 284 -38.56 -5.60 19.73
C ALA A 284 -38.66 -6.74 18.70
N VAL A 285 -37.98 -6.62 17.54
CA VAL A 285 -37.92 -7.67 16.50
C VAL A 285 -37.12 -8.88 17.00
N ASN A 286 -35.90 -8.64 17.52
CA ASN A 286 -35.02 -9.71 17.99
C ASN A 286 -35.62 -10.53 19.15
N SER A 287 -36.54 -9.95 19.93
CA SER A 287 -37.27 -10.66 21.00
C SER A 287 -38.18 -11.83 20.56
N LYS A 288 -38.29 -12.12 19.25
CA LYS A 288 -39.24 -13.08 18.67
C LYS A 288 -38.63 -14.29 17.97
N ILE A 289 -37.31 -14.35 17.79
CA ILE A 289 -36.66 -15.27 16.84
C ILE A 289 -35.66 -16.21 17.56
N VAL A 290 -35.35 -17.36 16.96
CA VAL A 290 -34.54 -18.44 17.58
C VAL A 290 -33.56 -19.07 16.57
N PHE A 291 -32.62 -18.28 16.04
CA PHE A 291 -31.45 -18.78 15.29
C PHE A 291 -30.15 -18.12 15.77
N LYS A 292 -29.05 -18.25 15.00
CA LYS A 292 -27.69 -17.83 15.39
C LYS A 292 -27.31 -16.56 14.64
N PHE A 293 -27.73 -15.44 15.21
CA PHE A 293 -27.34 -14.09 14.79
C PHE A 293 -25.80 -13.89 14.89
N VAL A 294 -25.22 -13.32 13.83
CA VAL A 294 -23.81 -12.88 13.76
C VAL A 294 -23.71 -11.43 14.25
N ASP A 295 -23.54 -11.24 15.56
CA ASP A 295 -23.51 -9.89 16.12
C ASP A 295 -22.21 -9.15 15.82
N TYR A 296 -22.32 -7.98 15.20
CA TYR A 296 -21.23 -7.06 14.93
C TYR A 296 -21.38 -5.72 15.66
N ASP A 297 -22.53 -5.43 16.28
CA ASP A 297 -22.77 -4.13 16.92
C ASP A 297 -21.85 -3.85 18.14
N PRO A 298 -21.51 -4.84 19.01
CA PRO A 298 -20.50 -4.66 20.06
C PRO A 298 -19.12 -4.26 19.51
N TYR A 299 -18.79 -4.67 18.28
CA TYR A 299 -17.54 -4.31 17.62
C TYR A 299 -17.62 -2.86 17.12
N VAL A 300 -18.70 -2.50 16.43
CA VAL A 300 -18.91 -1.12 15.96
C VAL A 300 -18.89 -0.14 17.13
N GLY A 301 -19.57 -0.44 18.25
CA GLY A 301 -19.49 0.37 19.46
C GLY A 301 -18.08 0.45 20.07
N LYS A 302 -17.32 -0.65 20.05
CA LYS A 302 -15.94 -0.69 20.58
C LYS A 302 -14.94 0.09 19.71
N PHE A 303 -15.15 0.15 18.40
CA PHE A 303 -14.39 1.00 17.47
C PHE A 303 -14.84 2.47 17.47
N LYS A 304 -15.91 2.83 18.21
CA LYS A 304 -16.65 4.09 18.04
C LYS A 304 -17.06 4.32 16.58
N GLY A 305 -17.44 3.26 15.87
CA GLY A 305 -17.70 3.27 14.44
C GLY A 305 -19.08 3.75 14.03
N ARG A 306 -19.95 4.08 15.01
CA ARG A 306 -21.31 4.60 14.79
C ARG A 306 -21.27 6.11 14.56
N PHE A 307 -22.36 6.66 14.02
CA PHE A 307 -22.66 8.09 14.15
C PHE A 307 -22.91 8.44 15.64
N CYS A 308 -22.83 9.72 15.99
CA CYS A 308 -23.20 10.27 17.30
C CYS A 308 -22.26 9.97 18.47
N GLU A 309 -21.00 9.70 18.19
CA GLU A 309 -20.03 9.19 19.17
C GLU A 309 -19.47 10.29 20.08
N SER A 310 -19.34 9.98 21.37
CA SER A 310 -18.94 11.00 22.37
C SER A 310 -17.51 11.51 22.13
N GLY A 311 -17.41 12.80 21.79
CA GLY A 311 -16.18 13.51 21.46
C GLY A 311 -15.92 13.71 19.96
N VAL A 312 -16.84 13.29 19.08
CA VAL A 312 -16.81 13.56 17.63
C VAL A 312 -17.73 14.76 17.33
N ASP A 313 -17.36 15.57 16.34
CA ASP A 313 -18.22 16.61 15.75
C ASP A 313 -18.40 16.32 14.26
N GLU A 314 -19.55 15.75 13.91
CA GLU A 314 -19.91 15.33 12.55
C GLU A 314 -20.14 16.50 11.58
N SER A 315 -19.94 17.76 12.01
CA SER A 315 -19.92 18.93 11.14
C SER A 315 -18.52 19.30 10.62
N THR A 316 -17.45 18.73 11.16
CA THR A 316 -16.06 19.04 10.74
C THR A 316 -15.53 18.04 9.72
N VAL A 317 -14.51 18.43 8.96
CA VAL A 317 -13.92 17.57 7.91
C VAL A 317 -13.30 16.30 8.51
N GLU A 318 -12.69 16.43 9.69
CA GLU A 318 -11.97 15.38 10.41
C GLU A 318 -12.86 14.19 10.82
N SER A 319 -14.17 14.39 11.04
CA SER A 319 -15.08 13.27 11.29
C SER A 319 -15.11 12.29 10.11
N ASN A 320 -15.16 12.83 8.90
CA ASN A 320 -15.53 12.08 7.71
C ASN A 320 -14.42 11.14 7.21
N THR A 321 -13.20 11.31 7.73
CA THR A 321 -12.04 10.45 7.47
C THR A 321 -11.49 9.82 8.76
N ARG A 322 -12.28 9.80 9.85
CA ARG A 322 -11.81 9.31 11.16
C ARG A 322 -11.59 7.79 11.15
N THR A 323 -10.43 7.38 11.66
CA THR A 323 -10.05 5.97 11.76
C THR A 323 -11.08 5.19 12.60
N GLY A 324 -11.60 4.09 12.04
CA GLY A 324 -12.56 3.21 12.72
C GLY A 324 -14.04 3.55 12.54
N LEU A 325 -14.38 4.57 11.73
CA LEU A 325 -15.76 4.77 11.25
C LEU A 325 -16.22 3.55 10.42
N MET A 326 -17.42 3.05 10.69
CA MET A 326 -17.91 1.77 10.15
C MET A 326 -19.07 1.90 9.15
N PHE A 327 -19.79 3.02 9.19
CA PHE A 327 -20.82 3.37 8.20
C PHE A 327 -20.39 4.62 7.43
N TYR A 328 -20.91 4.84 6.22
CA TYR A 328 -20.65 6.07 5.49
C TYR A 328 -21.38 7.27 6.13
N GLU A 329 -20.63 8.30 6.53
CA GLU A 329 -21.13 9.67 6.79
C GLU A 329 -21.27 10.38 5.42
N LEU A 330 -22.13 11.41 5.31
CA LEU A 330 -22.42 12.08 4.02
C LEU A 330 -21.16 12.63 3.32
N ASN A 331 -20.21 13.12 4.11
CA ASN A 331 -18.94 13.68 3.65
C ASN A 331 -17.80 12.63 3.59
N THR A 332 -18.04 11.33 3.85
CA THR A 332 -16.97 10.32 3.92
C THR A 332 -16.25 10.17 2.57
N TRP A 333 -14.92 10.18 2.63
CA TRP A 333 -14.04 9.81 1.52
C TRP A 333 -13.60 8.36 1.66
N ASP A 334 -13.58 7.61 0.55
CA ASP A 334 -12.94 6.28 0.56
C ASP A 334 -11.40 6.44 0.62
N PRO A 335 -10.67 5.49 1.23
CA PRO A 335 -9.20 5.42 1.11
C PRO A 335 -8.69 5.34 -0.34
N LEU A 336 -9.57 4.98 -1.29
CA LEU A 336 -9.32 4.93 -2.73
C LEU A 336 -9.74 6.23 -3.47
N GLY A 337 -9.96 7.34 -2.75
CA GLY A 337 -10.02 8.69 -3.32
C GLY A 337 -11.32 9.10 -4.02
N ARG A 338 -12.45 8.40 -3.80
CA ARG A 338 -13.74 8.84 -4.36
C ARG A 338 -14.31 10.01 -3.56
N ASN A 339 -14.35 11.18 -4.20
CA ASN A 339 -15.08 12.35 -3.70
C ASN A 339 -16.59 12.02 -3.53
N PRO A 340 -17.18 12.11 -2.32
CA PRO A 340 -18.62 11.93 -2.12
C PRO A 340 -19.47 12.97 -2.86
N TRP A 341 -18.91 14.15 -3.13
CA TRP A 341 -19.55 15.23 -3.88
C TRP A 341 -19.43 15.10 -5.40
N LYS A 342 -18.93 13.96 -5.90
CA LYS A 342 -19.02 13.65 -7.32
C LYS A 342 -20.50 13.43 -7.69
N ARG A 343 -20.93 13.92 -8.85
CA ARG A 343 -22.15 13.45 -9.53
C ARG A 343 -21.75 12.60 -10.74
N SER A 344 -22.13 11.33 -10.76
CA SER A 344 -22.00 10.42 -11.90
C SER A 344 -22.97 10.80 -13.04
N GLN A 345 -22.75 10.22 -14.22
CA GLN A 345 -23.70 10.30 -15.35
C GLN A 345 -24.61 9.07 -15.42
N ASP A 346 -24.53 8.19 -14.41
CA ASP A 346 -25.25 6.92 -14.35
C ASP A 346 -26.63 7.16 -13.73
N ASN A 347 -27.70 6.85 -14.47
CA ASN A 347 -29.07 6.96 -13.96
C ASN A 347 -29.44 5.72 -13.13
N PRO A 348 -29.83 5.85 -11.84
CA PRO A 348 -30.44 4.75 -11.10
C PRO A 348 -31.87 4.43 -11.60
N LEU A 349 -32.39 3.26 -11.24
CA LEU A 349 -33.71 2.77 -11.67
C LEU A 349 -34.78 3.03 -10.60
N GLU A 350 -36.03 3.27 -11.00
CA GLU A 350 -37.21 3.35 -10.10
C GLU A 350 -37.27 2.11 -9.17
N GLY A 351 -37.47 2.31 -7.87
CA GLY A 351 -37.49 1.23 -6.87
C GLY A 351 -36.11 0.76 -6.38
N THR A 352 -35.01 1.33 -6.88
CA THR A 352 -33.70 1.22 -6.21
C THR A 352 -33.54 2.36 -5.20
N PHE A 353 -32.71 2.16 -4.15
CA PHE A 353 -32.49 3.18 -3.12
C PHE A 353 -32.03 4.54 -3.71
N GLU A 354 -31.08 4.50 -4.64
CA GLU A 354 -30.57 5.68 -5.36
C GLU A 354 -31.63 6.31 -6.28
N GLY A 355 -32.53 5.50 -6.85
CA GLY A 355 -33.62 5.96 -7.73
C GLY A 355 -34.71 6.68 -6.96
N ASP A 356 -35.21 6.08 -5.89
CA ASP A 356 -36.27 6.65 -5.05
C ASP A 356 -35.85 7.99 -4.43
N MET A 357 -34.58 8.10 -4.00
CA MET A 357 -33.99 9.35 -3.52
C MET A 357 -33.96 10.45 -4.60
N ASN A 358 -33.63 10.08 -5.84
CA ASN A 358 -33.65 11.02 -6.96
C ASN A 358 -35.08 11.38 -7.41
N ILE A 359 -36.07 10.49 -7.27
CA ILE A 359 -37.50 10.82 -7.43
C ILE A 359 -37.92 11.89 -6.42
N LEU A 360 -37.53 11.75 -5.14
CA LEU A 360 -37.82 12.77 -4.12
C LEU A 360 -37.18 14.12 -4.49
N ALA A 361 -35.94 14.12 -4.98
CA ALA A 361 -35.29 15.33 -5.50
C ALA A 361 -36.03 15.95 -6.71
N GLN A 362 -36.58 15.13 -7.62
CA GLN A 362 -37.42 15.60 -8.74
C GLN A 362 -38.71 16.27 -8.25
N ILE A 363 -39.39 15.70 -7.24
CA ILE A 363 -40.62 16.30 -6.68
C ILE A 363 -40.32 17.68 -6.09
N THR A 364 -39.18 17.86 -5.43
CA THR A 364 -38.78 19.18 -4.88
C THR A 364 -38.41 20.18 -5.98
N LEU A 365 -37.68 19.78 -7.03
CA LEU A 365 -37.39 20.66 -8.18
C LEU A 365 -38.63 20.99 -9.02
N LEU A 366 -39.65 20.13 -9.02
CA LEU A 366 -40.97 20.42 -9.60
C LEU A 366 -41.75 21.47 -8.80
N MET A 367 -41.55 21.53 -7.48
CA MET A 367 -42.22 22.47 -6.58
C MET A 367 -41.47 23.81 -6.41
N ASP A 368 -40.13 23.82 -6.45
CA ASP A 368 -39.27 25.01 -6.51
C ASP A 368 -38.13 24.78 -7.51
N PRO A 369 -38.30 25.18 -8.78
CA PRO A 369 -37.26 25.06 -9.81
C PRO A 369 -35.98 25.84 -9.53
N ASP A 370 -35.98 26.79 -8.58
CA ASP A 370 -34.79 27.53 -8.15
C ASP A 370 -34.18 26.97 -6.85
N ALA A 371 -34.57 25.76 -6.40
CA ALA A 371 -34.00 25.11 -5.23
C ALA A 371 -32.51 24.75 -5.44
N LYS A 372 -31.70 24.86 -4.38
CA LYS A 372 -30.26 24.58 -4.40
C LYS A 372 -29.82 23.81 -3.17
N LEU A 373 -29.05 22.75 -3.39
CA LEU A 373 -28.49 21.91 -2.33
C LEU A 373 -27.63 22.77 -1.37
N THR A 374 -27.63 22.43 -0.08
CA THR A 374 -26.74 23.01 0.95
C THR A 374 -25.33 23.20 0.45
N ASP A 375 -24.79 22.12 -0.11
CA ASP A 375 -23.38 21.96 -0.44
C ASP A 375 -23.14 22.05 -1.96
N GLN A 376 -24.00 22.80 -2.67
CA GLN A 376 -23.95 22.98 -4.13
C GLN A 376 -22.56 23.42 -4.66
N ALA A 377 -21.74 24.06 -3.81
CA ALA A 377 -20.38 24.50 -4.13
C ALA A 377 -19.29 23.40 -3.99
N LEU A 378 -19.60 22.25 -3.38
CA LEU A 378 -18.68 21.10 -3.26
C LEU A 378 -18.83 20.12 -4.43
N ILE A 379 -19.93 20.22 -5.19
CA ILE A 379 -20.29 19.29 -6.26
C ILE A 379 -19.33 19.41 -7.44
N SER A 380 -18.81 18.28 -7.92
CA SER A 380 -17.92 18.23 -9.08
C SER A 380 -18.24 17.04 -9.99
N GLY A 381 -17.85 17.15 -11.27
CA GLY A 381 -18.16 16.17 -12.30
C GLY A 381 -18.56 16.85 -13.61
N ILE A 382 -18.96 16.05 -14.60
CA ILE A 382 -19.28 16.51 -15.96
C ILE A 382 -20.59 17.33 -15.99
N SER A 383 -21.43 17.21 -14.96
CA SER A 383 -22.73 17.87 -14.79
C SER A 383 -22.74 18.85 -13.60
N ALA A 384 -21.62 19.55 -13.34
CA ALA A 384 -21.51 20.53 -12.25
C ALA A 384 -22.30 21.83 -12.51
N ASP A 385 -22.33 22.32 -13.76
CA ASP A 385 -22.86 23.64 -14.10
C ASP A 385 -24.39 23.72 -14.28
N SER A 386 -25.10 22.58 -14.27
CA SER A 386 -26.57 22.56 -14.31
C SER A 386 -27.16 21.35 -13.57
N LEU A 387 -28.29 21.58 -12.91
CA LEU A 387 -29.21 20.49 -12.54
C LEU A 387 -29.89 20.00 -13.83
N PRO A 388 -29.91 18.69 -14.14
CA PRO A 388 -30.51 18.20 -15.38
C PRO A 388 -32.03 18.34 -15.34
N THR A 389 -32.57 19.35 -16.05
CA THR A 389 -34.01 19.54 -16.26
C THR A 389 -34.53 18.74 -17.46
N SER A 390 -33.83 17.67 -17.86
CA SER A 390 -33.97 17.02 -19.16
C SER A 390 -34.29 15.54 -19.04
N ASP A 391 -35.50 15.19 -19.51
CA ASP A 391 -35.96 13.92 -20.07
C ASP A 391 -35.63 12.59 -19.33
N VAL A 392 -36.70 11.96 -18.82
CA VAL A 392 -36.73 10.53 -18.46
C VAL A 392 -36.66 9.71 -19.75
N VAL A 393 -35.72 8.77 -19.83
CA VAL A 393 -35.50 7.92 -21.02
C VAL A 393 -36.11 6.52 -20.79
N PRO A 394 -37.14 6.11 -21.55
CA PRO A 394 -37.71 4.77 -21.41
C PRO A 394 -36.79 3.70 -22.02
N PHE A 395 -36.13 2.90 -21.19
CA PHE A 395 -35.38 1.74 -21.65
C PHE A 395 -36.32 0.54 -21.86
N SER A 396 -36.05 -0.33 -22.85
CA SER A 396 -36.90 -1.51 -23.10
C SER A 396 -36.10 -2.76 -23.45
N THR A 397 -35.78 -3.53 -22.41
CA THR A 397 -35.33 -4.93 -22.52
C THR A 397 -36.24 -5.81 -21.67
N ALA A 398 -36.66 -6.96 -22.21
CA ALA A 398 -37.78 -7.73 -21.68
C ALA A 398 -37.42 -8.54 -20.41
N ALA A 399 -37.40 -7.88 -19.25
CA ALA A 399 -37.40 -8.51 -17.93
C ALA A 399 -38.27 -7.74 -16.92
N VAL A 400 -38.05 -6.43 -16.77
CA VAL A 400 -38.75 -5.53 -15.85
C VAL A 400 -39.02 -4.20 -16.59
N PRO A 401 -40.13 -3.47 -16.33
CA PRO A 401 -40.38 -2.16 -16.94
C PRO A 401 -39.59 -1.04 -16.23
N ASP A 402 -38.26 -1.10 -16.33
CA ASP A 402 -37.35 -0.22 -15.59
C ASP A 402 -37.35 1.22 -16.15
N VAL A 403 -37.68 2.18 -15.29
CA VAL A 403 -37.61 3.61 -15.60
C VAL A 403 -36.27 4.16 -15.07
N GLU A 404 -35.43 4.69 -15.96
CA GLU A 404 -34.25 5.44 -15.55
C GLU A 404 -34.64 6.78 -14.92
N ILE A 405 -34.14 7.04 -13.72
CA ILE A 405 -34.34 8.27 -12.97
C ILE A 405 -33.07 9.13 -13.12
N PRO A 406 -33.15 10.32 -13.76
CA PRO A 406 -32.03 11.27 -13.83
C PRO A 406 -31.33 11.51 -12.49
N ASN A 407 -30.01 11.25 -12.44
CA ASN A 407 -29.23 11.39 -11.21
C ASN A 407 -28.97 12.87 -10.88
N ILE A 408 -29.65 13.36 -9.84
CA ILE A 408 -29.68 14.76 -9.39
C ILE A 408 -28.84 14.94 -8.11
N LEU A 409 -28.86 13.96 -7.21
CA LEU A 409 -28.07 13.97 -5.99
C LEU A 409 -26.60 13.56 -6.27
N PRO A 410 -25.61 14.07 -5.51
CA PRO A 410 -24.26 13.54 -5.53
C PRO A 410 -24.18 12.06 -5.10
N ASP A 411 -23.24 11.31 -5.67
CA ASP A 411 -23.05 9.87 -5.47
C ASP A 411 -22.92 9.48 -3.98
N GLY A 412 -22.36 10.38 -3.15
CA GLY A 412 -22.22 10.21 -1.71
C GLY A 412 -23.52 10.04 -0.95
N TYR A 413 -24.64 10.61 -1.44
CA TYR A 413 -25.96 10.44 -0.80
C TYR A 413 -26.44 8.97 -0.84
N GLY A 414 -26.19 8.26 -1.94
CA GLY A 414 -26.65 6.88 -2.13
C GLY A 414 -26.02 5.88 -1.15
N ARG A 415 -24.84 6.19 -0.60
CA ARG A 415 -24.11 5.30 0.32
C ARG A 415 -24.27 5.61 1.81
N VAL A 416 -24.82 6.76 2.20
CA VAL A 416 -24.95 7.11 3.64
C VAL A 416 -25.74 6.01 4.38
N PHE A 417 -25.37 5.75 5.64
CA PHE A 417 -25.84 4.62 6.45
C PHE A 417 -25.44 3.21 5.98
N HIS A 418 -24.85 3.01 4.79
CA HIS A 418 -24.35 1.70 4.39
C HIS A 418 -22.99 1.38 5.05
N PRO A 419 -22.63 0.10 5.23
CA PRO A 419 -21.34 -0.31 5.77
C PRO A 419 -20.18 0.17 4.88
N GLN A 420 -19.10 0.65 5.50
CA GLN A 420 -17.84 0.85 4.78
C GLN A 420 -17.15 -0.49 4.50
N ILE A 421 -16.13 -0.45 3.63
CA ILE A 421 -15.24 -1.59 3.34
C ILE A 421 -14.72 -2.25 4.64
N LEU A 422 -14.37 -1.45 5.66
CA LEU A 422 -13.91 -1.95 6.96
C LEU A 422 -14.99 -2.79 7.70
N LEU A 423 -16.24 -2.32 7.72
CA LEU A 423 -17.34 -3.06 8.34
C LEU A 423 -17.75 -4.28 7.50
N HIS A 424 -17.69 -4.21 6.17
CA HIS A 424 -17.91 -5.40 5.33
C HIS A 424 -16.86 -6.48 5.57
N GLY A 425 -15.58 -6.11 5.70
CA GLY A 425 -14.52 -7.04 6.10
C GLY A 425 -14.75 -7.65 7.48
N LEU A 426 -15.18 -6.82 8.46
CA LEU A 426 -15.53 -7.30 9.80
C LEU A 426 -16.73 -8.27 9.79
N ILE A 427 -17.79 -7.95 9.05
CA ILE A 427 -18.95 -8.84 8.89
C ILE A 427 -18.52 -10.15 8.21
N ALA A 428 -17.66 -10.12 7.20
CA ALA A 428 -17.14 -11.30 6.53
C ALA A 428 -16.35 -12.22 7.48
N GLU A 429 -15.37 -11.69 8.22
CA GLU A 429 -14.63 -12.47 9.23
C GLU A 429 -15.54 -13.05 10.31
N ARG A 430 -16.57 -12.30 10.75
CA ARG A 430 -17.53 -12.77 11.75
C ARG A 430 -18.45 -13.88 11.22
N VAL A 431 -18.81 -13.84 9.94
CA VAL A 431 -19.47 -14.96 9.25
C VAL A 431 -18.57 -16.19 9.21
N ILE A 432 -17.31 -16.05 8.78
CA ILE A 432 -16.38 -17.19 8.72
C ILE A 432 -16.10 -17.76 10.12
N TYR A 433 -15.91 -16.92 11.13
CA TYR A 433 -15.76 -17.32 12.53
C TYR A 433 -16.91 -18.22 13.00
N GLU A 434 -18.17 -17.86 12.72
CA GLU A 434 -19.31 -18.69 13.12
C GLU A 434 -19.42 -19.98 12.29
N ILE A 435 -18.97 -20.00 11.04
CA ILE A 435 -18.89 -21.25 10.25
C ILE A 435 -17.81 -22.19 10.82
N VAL A 436 -16.63 -21.68 11.19
CA VAL A 436 -15.55 -22.45 11.86
C VAL A 436 -16.02 -22.95 13.23
N ASN A 437 -16.62 -22.07 14.05
CA ASN A 437 -17.20 -22.40 15.36
C ASN A 437 -18.27 -23.50 15.25
N LYS A 438 -19.09 -23.46 14.19
CA LYS A 438 -20.10 -24.48 13.89
C LYS A 438 -19.46 -25.80 13.44
N ASN A 439 -18.43 -25.74 12.60
CA ASN A 439 -17.64 -26.89 12.15
C ASN A 439 -16.98 -27.62 13.34
N GLU A 440 -16.38 -26.89 14.28
CA GLU A 440 -15.82 -27.42 15.52
C GLU A 440 -16.87 -28.14 16.37
N GLN A 441 -18.02 -27.50 16.63
CA GLN A 441 -19.10 -28.09 17.41
C GLN A 441 -19.73 -29.33 16.75
N ASP A 442 -19.89 -29.33 15.42
CA ASP A 442 -20.39 -30.50 14.68
C ASP A 442 -19.41 -31.69 14.71
N ASN A 443 -18.11 -31.43 14.93
CA ASN A 443 -17.07 -32.44 15.12
C ASN A 443 -16.76 -32.74 16.61
N GLY A 444 -17.58 -32.22 17.53
CA GLY A 444 -17.55 -32.59 18.96
C GLY A 444 -16.63 -31.75 19.84
N PHE A 445 -16.07 -30.64 19.33
CA PHE A 445 -15.26 -29.69 20.10
C PHE A 445 -16.16 -28.69 20.86
N PRO A 446 -15.68 -28.10 21.98
CA PRO A 446 -16.42 -27.04 22.66
C PRO A 446 -16.51 -25.79 21.77
N ALA A 447 -17.61 -25.04 21.86
CA ALA A 447 -17.78 -23.78 21.14
C ALA A 447 -16.62 -22.81 21.42
N ILE A 448 -16.14 -22.13 20.39
CA ILE A 448 -14.97 -21.23 20.46
C ILE A 448 -15.30 -20.07 21.42
N PRO A 449 -14.47 -19.80 22.45
CA PRO A 449 -14.72 -18.68 23.35
C PRO A 449 -14.49 -17.33 22.65
N GLU A 450 -15.55 -16.54 22.51
CA GLU A 450 -15.50 -15.19 21.95
C GLU A 450 -14.76 -14.22 22.89
N LYS A 451 -13.43 -14.13 22.73
CA LYS A 451 -12.58 -13.25 23.54
C LYS A 451 -12.47 -11.85 22.92
N LEU A 452 -13.29 -10.93 23.43
CA LEU A 452 -13.35 -9.52 23.02
C LEU A 452 -12.19 -8.65 23.59
N THR A 453 -10.94 -9.12 23.52
CA THR A 453 -9.71 -8.36 23.84
C THR A 453 -9.20 -7.59 22.61
N PHE A 454 -8.68 -6.37 22.76
CA PHE A 454 -7.99 -5.67 21.65
C PHE A 454 -6.50 -6.04 21.57
N ASP A 455 -5.97 -6.65 22.61
CA ASP A 455 -4.68 -7.34 22.64
C ASP A 455 -4.65 -8.54 21.67
N SER A 456 -5.83 -9.02 21.25
CA SER A 456 -6.02 -9.99 20.16
C SER A 456 -6.42 -9.34 18.82
N CYS A 457 -5.97 -8.11 18.56
CA CYS A 457 -5.79 -7.58 17.20
C CYS A 457 -4.29 -7.52 16.79
N PRO A 458 -3.53 -8.63 16.81
CA PRO A 458 -2.24 -8.66 16.18
C PRO A 458 -2.44 -8.65 14.66
N ASN A 459 -1.80 -7.71 13.96
CA ASN A 459 -1.34 -7.99 12.60
C ASN A 459 0.04 -8.67 12.64
N PHE A 460 0.18 -9.65 13.54
CA PHE A 460 1.11 -10.76 13.34
C PHE A 460 0.31 -11.79 12.52
N PRO A 461 0.81 -12.25 11.36
CA PRO A 461 0.15 -13.31 10.62
C PRO A 461 0.01 -14.54 11.54
N SER A 462 -1.19 -15.11 11.63
CA SER A 462 -1.41 -16.31 12.43
C SER A 462 -0.50 -17.44 11.92
N SER A 463 0.00 -18.27 12.84
CA SER A 463 1.07 -19.24 12.58
C SER A 463 0.69 -20.40 11.65
N ASN A 464 -0.52 -20.38 11.07
CA ASN A 464 -0.97 -21.25 9.98
C ASN A 464 -0.84 -20.56 8.60
N SER A 465 0.07 -19.59 8.50
CA SER A 465 0.57 -19.01 7.25
C SER A 465 0.80 -20.06 6.17
N SER A 466 0.35 -19.81 4.94
CA SER A 466 0.62 -20.72 3.83
C SER A 466 2.10 -20.74 3.48
N ASN A 467 2.77 -21.86 3.75
CA ASN A 467 4.20 -22.12 3.48
C ASN A 467 4.48 -22.34 1.98
N GLY A 468 3.88 -21.51 1.13
CA GLY A 468 4.16 -21.45 -0.29
C GLY A 468 5.38 -20.59 -0.58
N GLN A 469 6.18 -21.03 -1.56
CA GLN A 469 7.35 -20.30 -2.03
C GLN A 469 6.93 -18.96 -2.64
N GLN A 470 7.76 -17.93 -2.46
CA GLN A 470 7.56 -16.54 -2.87
C GLN A 470 8.82 -16.02 -3.61
N ILE A 471 8.69 -14.83 -4.19
CA ILE A 471 9.76 -14.11 -4.89
C ILE A 471 10.14 -12.89 -4.05
N ALA A 472 11.42 -12.74 -3.74
CA ALA A 472 11.98 -11.52 -3.19
C ALA A 472 12.99 -10.96 -4.20
N VAL A 473 13.08 -9.64 -4.33
CA VAL A 473 13.89 -9.00 -5.38
C VAL A 473 14.88 -8.01 -4.76
N ALA A 474 16.17 -8.31 -4.86
CA ALA A 474 17.23 -7.33 -4.85
C ALA A 474 17.06 -6.44 -6.10
N SER A 475 16.33 -5.34 -5.95
CA SER A 475 15.89 -4.44 -7.02
C SER A 475 16.77 -3.19 -7.08
N TYR A 476 18.04 -3.36 -7.43
CA TYR A 476 19.02 -2.26 -7.55
C TYR A 476 18.88 -1.48 -8.86
N ILE A 477 17.64 -1.42 -9.37
CA ILE A 477 17.24 -0.79 -10.63
C ILE A 477 17.02 0.69 -10.37
N ASN A 478 17.81 1.57 -10.98
CA ASN A 478 17.62 3.01 -10.82
C ASN A 478 16.22 3.43 -11.32
N PRO A 479 15.39 4.11 -10.50
CA PRO A 479 14.01 4.46 -10.87
C PRO A 479 13.86 5.32 -12.14
N LEU A 480 14.88 6.10 -12.51
CA LEU A 480 14.90 6.88 -13.76
C LEU A 480 15.38 6.08 -14.97
N ALA A 481 16.12 4.99 -14.77
CA ALA A 481 16.69 4.17 -15.85
C ALA A 481 15.67 3.18 -16.45
N ASP A 482 14.89 2.51 -15.59
CA ASP A 482 13.72 1.73 -16.03
C ASP A 482 12.51 1.93 -15.09
N PRO A 483 11.73 3.02 -15.27
CA PRO A 483 10.46 3.20 -14.57
C PRO A 483 9.46 2.06 -14.82
N ALA A 484 9.53 1.43 -16.00
CA ALA A 484 8.63 0.34 -16.38
C ALA A 484 9.01 -1.00 -15.74
N ALA A 485 10.23 -1.19 -15.23
CA ALA A 485 10.56 -2.26 -14.29
C ALA A 485 9.86 -2.04 -12.95
N TRP A 486 9.92 -0.82 -12.40
CA TRP A 486 9.25 -0.50 -11.13
C TRP A 486 7.73 -0.66 -11.22
N ASP A 487 7.10 -0.16 -12.29
CA ASP A 487 5.67 -0.37 -12.52
C ASP A 487 5.32 -1.87 -12.63
N ARG A 488 6.19 -2.71 -13.22
CA ARG A 488 6.01 -4.18 -13.22
C ARG A 488 6.11 -4.75 -11.80
N LEU A 489 7.17 -4.43 -11.05
CA LEU A 489 7.42 -4.92 -9.68
C LEU A 489 6.29 -4.58 -8.71
N ILE A 490 5.79 -3.34 -8.78
CA ILE A 490 4.71 -2.82 -7.93
C ILE A 490 3.38 -3.52 -8.22
N ASN A 491 3.07 -3.78 -9.51
CA ASN A 491 1.81 -4.40 -9.94
C ASN A 491 1.79 -5.94 -9.86
N TYR A 492 2.94 -6.64 -9.71
CA TYR A 492 2.92 -8.10 -9.54
C TYR A 492 2.25 -8.52 -8.21
N PRO A 493 1.51 -9.65 -8.16
CA PRO A 493 0.72 -10.01 -6.97
C PRO A 493 1.57 -10.16 -5.70
N THR A 494 1.27 -9.38 -4.66
CA THR A 494 2.01 -9.34 -3.39
C THR A 494 2.11 -10.70 -2.70
N LYS A 495 1.07 -11.55 -2.79
CA LYS A 495 1.11 -12.97 -2.32
C LYS A 495 2.27 -13.76 -2.95
N LYS A 496 2.64 -13.47 -4.20
CA LYS A 496 3.77 -14.11 -4.93
C LYS A 496 5.08 -13.33 -4.84
N MET A 497 5.05 -12.00 -4.88
CA MET A 497 6.23 -11.13 -4.82
C MET A 497 6.00 -10.00 -3.79
N PRO A 498 6.22 -10.28 -2.49
CA PRO A 498 6.01 -9.29 -1.42
C PRO A 498 7.18 -8.33 -1.24
N ILE A 499 8.43 -8.77 -1.46
CA ILE A 499 9.64 -8.06 -1.04
C ILE A 499 10.36 -7.43 -2.24
N LEU A 500 10.68 -6.14 -2.11
CA LEU A 500 11.53 -5.36 -3.01
C LEU A 500 12.62 -4.68 -2.14
N VAL A 501 13.89 -4.77 -2.53
CA VAL A 501 14.99 -4.09 -1.83
C VAL A 501 15.30 -2.76 -2.51
N ALA A 502 15.24 -1.66 -1.77
CA ALA A 502 15.67 -0.35 -2.21
C ALA A 502 17.16 -0.12 -1.89
N ASN A 503 17.90 0.41 -2.84
CA ASN A 503 19.31 0.76 -2.67
C ASN A 503 19.63 2.05 -3.43
N VAL A 504 19.66 3.19 -2.72
CA VAL A 504 19.86 4.51 -3.34
C VAL A 504 21.31 4.68 -3.80
N VAL A 505 22.26 4.35 -2.92
CA VAL A 505 23.69 4.65 -3.11
C VAL A 505 24.59 3.72 -2.26
N ASN A 506 24.34 2.41 -2.31
CA ASN A 506 24.85 1.43 -1.33
C ASN A 506 24.49 1.83 0.10
N GLY A 507 23.21 2.17 0.28
CA GLY A 507 22.62 2.78 1.47
C GLY A 507 21.51 3.79 1.13
N PRO A 508 21.02 4.54 2.15
CA PRO A 508 19.91 5.50 2.03
C PRO A 508 20.27 6.89 1.46
N ASP A 509 21.55 7.18 1.21
CA ASP A 509 22.13 8.52 1.06
C ASP A 509 21.96 9.39 2.35
N SER A 510 21.95 10.71 2.18
CA SER A 510 21.99 11.77 3.20
C SER A 510 20.83 12.77 3.08
N ALA A 511 20.01 12.58 2.04
CA ALA A 511 18.81 13.36 1.74
C ALA A 511 17.87 12.49 0.90
N VAL A 512 16.57 12.83 0.90
CA VAL A 512 15.54 12.07 0.18
C VAL A 512 15.76 12.17 -1.33
N ASP A 513 16.06 11.06 -2.00
CA ASP A 513 15.93 10.97 -3.45
C ASP A 513 14.45 10.83 -3.80
N LYS A 514 13.93 11.79 -4.57
CA LYS A 514 12.49 11.87 -4.91
C LYS A 514 12.02 10.75 -5.83
N THR A 515 12.92 10.15 -6.59
CA THR A 515 12.62 9.08 -7.55
C THR A 515 12.58 7.73 -6.85
N TRP A 516 13.43 7.54 -5.83
CA TRP A 516 13.29 6.45 -4.88
C TRP A 516 12.06 6.59 -3.99
N ALA A 517 11.77 7.78 -3.47
CA ALA A 517 10.58 8.03 -2.65
C ALA A 517 9.28 7.64 -3.38
N ASP A 518 9.11 8.05 -4.65
CA ASP A 518 7.96 7.65 -5.47
C ASP A 518 7.79 6.12 -5.59
N VAL A 519 8.85 5.37 -5.92
CA VAL A 519 8.72 3.91 -6.07
C VAL A 519 8.55 3.20 -4.71
N ILE A 520 9.14 3.72 -3.63
CA ILE A 520 8.98 3.20 -2.27
C ILE A 520 7.54 3.41 -1.79
N ASP A 521 6.99 4.61 -1.93
CA ASP A 521 5.62 4.95 -1.54
C ASP A 521 4.60 4.13 -2.37
N ARG A 522 4.76 4.06 -3.69
CA ARG A 522 3.87 3.28 -4.57
C ARG A 522 3.94 1.78 -4.32
N ALA A 523 5.12 1.24 -4.00
CA ALA A 523 5.27 -0.16 -3.60
C ALA A 523 4.60 -0.43 -2.24
N SER A 524 4.84 0.41 -1.24
CA SER A 524 4.22 0.29 0.08
C SER A 524 2.70 0.36 0.00
N ALA A 525 2.16 1.28 -0.83
CA ALA A 525 0.73 1.41 -1.10
C ALA A 525 0.11 0.20 -1.83
N SER A 526 0.88 -0.59 -2.60
CA SER A 526 0.40 -1.89 -3.15
C SER A 526 0.65 -3.09 -2.20
N GLY A 527 0.99 -2.80 -0.94
CA GLY A 527 1.20 -3.78 0.13
C GLY A 527 2.57 -4.47 0.10
N LYS A 528 3.54 -3.94 -0.63
CA LYS A 528 4.90 -4.49 -0.69
C LYS A 528 5.66 -4.18 0.59
N THR A 529 6.48 -5.13 1.02
CA THR A 529 7.47 -4.92 2.08
C THR A 529 8.76 -4.42 1.45
N VAL A 530 8.93 -3.10 1.41
CA VAL A 530 10.14 -2.47 0.87
C VAL A 530 11.26 -2.51 1.91
N LEU A 531 12.41 -3.08 1.58
CA LEU A 531 13.55 -3.23 2.48
C LEU A 531 14.66 -2.23 2.14
N GLY A 532 15.17 -1.50 3.13
CA GLY A 532 16.33 -0.62 2.95
C GLY A 532 17.64 -1.40 2.96
N TYR A 533 18.48 -1.24 1.93
CA TYR A 533 19.82 -1.84 1.87
C TYR A 533 20.77 -1.23 2.93
N VAL A 534 21.38 -2.06 3.78
CA VAL A 534 22.36 -1.67 4.81
C VAL A 534 23.60 -2.57 4.74
N ARG A 535 24.78 -1.96 4.57
CA ARG A 535 26.04 -2.69 4.36
C ARG A 535 26.73 -3.06 5.68
N THR A 536 26.84 -4.35 6.00
CA THR A 536 27.38 -4.81 7.30
C THR A 536 28.88 -5.16 7.30
N GLY A 537 29.58 -5.10 6.17
CA GLY A 537 31.05 -5.14 6.14
C GLY A 537 31.69 -6.48 6.47
N TYR A 538 30.91 -7.57 6.50
CA TYR A 538 31.28 -8.83 7.18
C TYR A 538 31.78 -8.57 8.61
N LEU A 539 31.22 -7.57 9.30
CA LEU A 539 31.63 -7.04 10.60
C LEU A 539 33.14 -6.71 10.72
N GLY A 540 33.82 -6.52 9.58
CA GLY A 540 35.28 -6.37 9.48
C GLY A 540 36.09 -7.64 9.76
N VAL A 541 35.44 -8.79 9.98
CA VAL A 541 36.13 -10.04 10.37
C VAL A 541 36.56 -10.92 9.19
N SER A 542 36.09 -10.64 7.97
CA SER A 542 36.49 -11.31 6.73
C SER A 542 38.00 -11.24 6.43
N ALA A 543 38.45 -11.98 5.41
CA ALA A 543 39.85 -11.95 4.96
C ALA A 543 40.26 -10.58 4.39
N GLN A 544 39.30 -9.87 3.79
CA GLN A 544 39.44 -8.54 3.21
C GLN A 544 39.62 -7.43 4.26
N LYS A 545 39.24 -7.68 5.52
CA LYS A 545 39.32 -6.72 6.64
C LYS A 545 38.70 -5.37 6.31
N PHE A 546 37.46 -5.41 5.81
CA PHE A 546 36.67 -4.20 5.58
C PHE A 546 36.58 -3.36 6.87
N THR A 547 36.56 -2.05 6.69
CA THR A 547 36.39 -1.10 7.77
C THR A 547 35.12 -0.29 7.56
N THR A 548 34.61 0.28 8.65
CA THR A 548 33.53 1.26 8.62
C THR A 548 33.93 2.48 7.79
N ARG A 549 32.95 3.32 7.46
CA ARG A 549 33.15 4.64 6.84
C ARG A 549 34.17 5.53 7.60
N LEU A 550 34.39 5.25 8.89
CA LEU A 550 35.36 5.94 9.76
C LEU A 550 36.71 5.20 9.90
N GLY A 551 36.96 4.15 9.11
CA GLY A 551 38.23 3.42 9.08
C GLY A 551 38.46 2.45 10.25
N SER A 552 37.40 2.01 10.94
CA SER A 552 37.52 1.04 12.05
C SER A 552 37.07 -0.36 11.66
N GLY A 553 37.73 -1.38 12.21
CA GLY A 553 37.33 -2.79 12.09
C GLY A 553 36.77 -3.38 13.40
N SER A 554 36.29 -2.55 14.34
CA SER A 554 35.72 -3.04 15.59
C SER A 554 34.21 -3.28 15.49
N LEU A 555 33.72 -4.31 16.19
CA LEU A 555 32.29 -4.69 16.16
C LEU A 555 31.38 -3.55 16.64
N ALA A 556 31.77 -2.80 17.67
CA ALA A 556 30.99 -1.68 18.19
C ALA A 556 30.88 -0.53 17.19
N ASP A 557 31.97 -0.23 16.47
CA ASP A 557 31.98 0.81 15.45
C ASP A 557 31.16 0.38 14.22
N TRP A 558 31.15 -0.92 13.87
CA TRP A 558 30.23 -1.48 12.87
C TRP A 558 28.77 -1.42 13.32
N THR A 559 28.48 -1.71 14.59
CA THR A 559 27.12 -1.63 15.16
C THR A 559 26.58 -0.21 15.03
N ALA A 560 27.35 0.80 15.47
CA ALA A 560 26.97 2.20 15.34
C ALA A 560 26.70 2.63 13.89
N GLN A 561 27.47 2.12 12.92
CA GLN A 561 27.24 2.43 11.51
C GLN A 561 25.99 1.75 10.95
N ILE A 562 25.75 0.49 11.32
CA ILE A 562 24.57 -0.27 10.88
C ILE A 562 23.29 0.37 11.44
N GLU A 563 23.31 0.80 12.71
CA GLU A 563 22.20 1.54 13.33
C GLU A 563 22.03 2.95 12.75
N GLU A 564 23.11 3.68 12.45
CA GLU A 564 23.06 4.95 11.70
C GLU A 564 22.36 4.78 10.35
N ASP A 565 22.61 3.68 9.63
CA ASP A 565 21.99 3.38 8.33
C ASP A 565 20.51 2.95 8.46
N ILE A 566 20.16 2.15 9.48
CA ILE A 566 18.77 1.79 9.79
C ILE A 566 17.96 3.06 10.11
N ASP A 567 18.43 3.87 11.06
CA ASP A 567 17.79 5.13 11.47
C ASP A 567 17.60 6.06 10.26
N MET A 568 18.59 6.13 9.36
CA MET A 568 18.55 7.01 8.19
C MET A 568 17.51 6.58 7.15
N TRP A 569 17.35 5.27 6.88
CA TRP A 569 16.27 4.78 6.01
C TRP A 569 14.89 5.24 6.49
N TYR A 570 14.59 5.04 7.78
CA TYR A 570 13.31 5.46 8.36
C TYR A 570 13.19 6.99 8.53
N THR A 571 14.30 7.71 8.69
CA THR A 571 14.33 9.18 8.74
C THR A 571 14.02 9.81 7.37
N LEU A 572 14.50 9.21 6.28
CA LEU A 572 14.33 9.75 4.92
C LEU A 572 13.04 9.26 4.23
N TYR A 573 12.63 8.01 4.45
CA TYR A 573 11.52 7.37 3.72
C TYR A 573 10.35 6.93 4.63
N GLY A 574 10.42 7.24 5.93
CA GLY A 574 9.28 7.19 6.85
C GLY A 574 8.61 5.81 6.99
N SER A 575 7.28 5.82 7.16
CA SER A 575 6.45 4.62 7.35
C SER A 575 6.28 3.76 6.09
N SER A 576 6.73 4.23 4.92
CA SER A 576 6.68 3.45 3.68
C SER A 576 7.70 2.31 3.67
N MET A 577 8.75 2.40 4.50
CA MET A 577 9.76 1.36 4.70
C MET A 577 9.22 0.17 5.49
N GLY A 578 9.16 -0.99 4.85
CA GLY A 578 8.70 -2.25 5.45
C GLY A 578 9.78 -3.04 6.21
N GLY A 579 11.06 -2.65 6.12
CA GLY A 579 12.15 -3.37 6.79
C GLY A 579 13.54 -3.02 6.29
N ILE A 580 14.51 -3.89 6.60
CA ILE A 580 15.94 -3.71 6.32
C ILE A 580 16.55 -4.99 5.71
N PHE A 581 17.39 -4.81 4.70
CA PHE A 581 18.20 -5.84 4.05
C PHE A 581 19.67 -5.63 4.44
N PHE A 582 20.18 -6.47 5.33
CA PHE A 582 21.56 -6.44 5.81
C PHE A 582 22.47 -7.22 4.86
N ASP A 583 23.27 -6.51 4.08
CA ASP A 583 24.19 -7.09 3.11
C ASP A 583 25.61 -7.30 3.67
N GLU A 584 26.44 -8.06 2.95
CA GLU A 584 27.78 -8.47 3.36
C GLU A 584 27.78 -9.16 4.74
N GLY A 585 26.81 -10.03 4.99
CA GLY A 585 26.64 -10.74 6.26
C GLY A 585 27.77 -11.71 6.58
N TRP A 586 28.17 -11.83 7.85
CA TRP A 586 29.12 -12.86 8.28
C TRP A 586 28.40 -14.20 8.59
N PRO A 587 28.80 -15.34 7.99
CA PRO A 587 28.04 -16.61 8.07
C PRO A 587 28.48 -17.60 9.17
N GLU A 588 29.58 -17.36 9.89
CA GLU A 588 30.11 -18.25 10.94
C GLU A 588 29.77 -17.72 12.35
N CYS A 589 29.47 -18.58 13.32
CA CYS A 589 28.97 -18.14 14.64
C CYS A 589 29.97 -17.27 15.43
N GLY A 590 31.28 -17.56 15.25
CA GLY A 590 32.36 -16.98 16.06
C GLY A 590 32.52 -17.64 17.42
N ASP A 591 33.54 -17.22 18.18
CA ASP A 591 33.78 -17.74 19.54
C ASP A 591 32.57 -17.43 20.43
N ASN A 592 31.97 -18.46 21.04
CA ASN A 592 30.78 -18.37 21.89
C ASN A 592 29.62 -17.57 21.24
N ASP A 593 29.34 -17.83 19.96
CA ASP A 593 28.23 -17.25 19.18
C ASP A 593 28.21 -15.70 19.11
N LYS A 594 29.35 -15.04 19.38
CA LYS A 594 29.47 -13.57 19.50
C LYS A 594 28.98 -12.76 18.28
N TYR A 595 28.99 -13.33 17.06
CA TYR A 595 28.47 -12.64 15.88
C TYR A 595 26.96 -12.84 15.73
N VAL A 596 26.46 -14.02 16.07
CA VAL A 596 25.03 -14.38 16.10
C VAL A 596 24.28 -13.50 17.09
N ASP A 597 24.83 -13.34 18.30
CA ASP A 597 24.24 -12.50 19.34
C ASP A 597 24.26 -11.01 18.96
N LEU A 598 25.27 -10.56 18.20
CA LEU A 598 25.27 -9.20 17.66
C LEU A 598 24.20 -9.00 16.58
N TYR A 599 24.04 -9.94 15.65
CA TYR A 599 23.00 -9.85 14.63
C TYR A 599 21.58 -9.94 15.24
N LYS A 600 21.37 -10.75 16.29
CA LYS A 600 20.13 -10.71 17.09
C LYS A 600 19.91 -9.35 17.73
N TYR A 601 20.96 -8.75 18.31
CA TYR A 601 20.87 -7.43 18.95
C TYR A 601 20.46 -6.34 17.93
N ILE A 602 21.05 -6.35 16.74
CA ILE A 602 20.74 -5.44 15.62
C ILE A 602 19.31 -5.67 15.09
N ASN A 603 18.88 -6.93 14.95
CA ASN A 603 17.51 -7.27 14.56
C ASN A 603 16.50 -6.74 15.59
N ASP A 604 16.74 -7.02 16.87
CA ASP A 604 15.89 -6.54 17.95
C ASP A 604 15.94 -5.01 18.10
N TYR A 605 17.07 -4.34 17.84
CA TYR A 605 17.14 -2.88 17.75
C TYR A 605 16.19 -2.38 16.66
N THR A 606 16.36 -2.89 15.44
CA THR A 606 15.54 -2.54 14.26
C THR A 606 14.05 -2.71 14.56
N LYS A 607 13.65 -3.85 15.13
CA LYS A 607 12.25 -4.16 15.46
C LYS A 607 11.71 -3.46 16.71
N ARG A 608 12.58 -2.94 17.60
CA ARG A 608 12.16 -2.08 18.75
C ARG A 608 12.02 -0.62 18.34
N ALA A 609 12.89 -0.11 17.47
CA ALA A 609 12.79 1.24 16.90
C ALA A 609 11.64 1.32 15.88
N HIS A 610 11.45 0.26 15.08
CA HIS A 610 10.47 0.20 13.99
C HIS A 610 9.63 -1.09 14.11
N PRO A 611 8.58 -1.11 14.97
CA PRO A 611 7.71 -2.26 15.13
C PRO A 611 7.08 -2.71 13.81
N GLY A 612 7.27 -3.98 13.46
CA GLY A 612 6.83 -4.56 12.19
C GLY A 612 7.88 -4.58 11.09
N ALA A 613 9.08 -3.99 11.29
CA ALA A 613 10.18 -4.08 10.33
C ALA A 613 10.57 -5.54 10.05
N TYR A 614 10.60 -5.92 8.77
CA TYR A 614 11.08 -7.21 8.30
C TYR A 614 12.61 -7.20 8.13
N THR A 615 13.30 -8.28 8.49
CA THR A 615 14.78 -8.32 8.43
C THR A 615 15.34 -9.49 7.64
N VAL A 616 16.31 -9.17 6.76
CA VAL A 616 17.04 -10.16 5.95
C VAL A 616 18.55 -9.99 6.20
N LEU A 617 19.29 -11.09 6.32
CA LEU A 617 20.77 -11.08 6.32
C LEU A 617 21.32 -11.84 5.10
N ASN A 618 22.16 -11.18 4.32
CA ASN A 618 22.78 -11.71 3.10
C ASN A 618 24.31 -11.86 3.22
N PRO A 619 24.82 -13.07 3.50
CA PRO A 619 26.24 -13.43 3.30
C PRO A 619 26.55 -13.94 1.88
N GLY A 620 25.56 -14.04 0.98
CA GLY A 620 25.65 -14.65 -0.35
C GLY A 620 25.95 -16.16 -0.37
N SER A 621 25.99 -16.82 0.79
CA SER A 621 26.64 -18.12 0.98
C SER A 621 26.02 -18.94 2.13
N PRO A 622 26.28 -20.25 2.21
CA PRO A 622 25.74 -21.11 3.28
C PRO A 622 26.12 -20.61 4.68
N MET A 623 25.19 -20.73 5.62
CA MET A 623 25.31 -20.21 6.99
C MET A 623 25.34 -21.32 8.02
N ALA A 624 26.02 -21.10 9.14
CA ALA A 624 25.95 -22.00 10.29
C ALA A 624 24.58 -21.96 10.99
N SER A 625 24.14 -23.08 11.54
CA SER A 625 22.80 -23.27 12.14
C SER A 625 22.44 -22.29 13.26
N CYS A 626 23.45 -21.79 13.97
CA CYS A 626 23.34 -20.74 14.99
C CYS A 626 22.65 -19.46 14.48
N PHE A 627 22.65 -19.18 13.16
CA PHE A 627 22.03 -17.99 12.57
C PHE A 627 20.51 -18.08 12.37
N GLU A 628 19.89 -19.26 12.45
CA GLU A 628 18.48 -19.45 12.06
C GLU A 628 17.50 -18.46 12.73
N ASP A 629 17.76 -18.15 14.01
CA ASP A 629 16.95 -17.25 14.83
C ASP A 629 17.57 -15.83 14.95
N THR A 630 18.41 -15.41 14.00
CA THR A 630 19.01 -14.04 13.99
C THR A 630 18.15 -12.99 13.30
N MET A 631 17.53 -13.34 12.17
CA MET A 631 16.71 -12.46 11.30
C MET A 631 15.42 -13.17 10.91
N ASP A 632 14.47 -12.47 10.27
CA ASP A 632 13.28 -13.13 9.70
C ASP A 632 13.66 -14.11 8.57
N THR A 633 14.57 -13.71 7.68
CA THR A 633 15.09 -14.53 6.56
C THR A 633 16.62 -14.42 6.41
N LEU A 634 17.25 -15.51 5.94
CA LEU A 634 18.66 -15.62 5.61
C LEU A 634 18.82 -15.91 4.12
N LEU A 635 19.73 -15.22 3.44
CA LEU A 635 20.01 -15.42 2.02
C LEU A 635 21.24 -16.32 1.85
N THR A 636 21.01 -17.63 1.83
CA THR A 636 22.07 -18.64 1.99
C THR A 636 22.67 -19.14 0.66
N PHE A 637 22.34 -18.51 -0.47
CA PHE A 637 22.94 -18.78 -1.77
C PHE A 637 22.77 -17.60 -2.74
N GLU A 638 23.87 -17.08 -3.27
CA GLU A 638 23.90 -16.01 -4.28
C GLU A 638 24.99 -16.28 -5.33
N LEU A 639 24.74 -17.20 -6.27
CA LEU A 639 25.68 -17.55 -7.35
C LEU A 639 24.95 -17.87 -8.68
N SER A 640 25.72 -18.13 -9.73
CA SER A 640 25.20 -18.41 -11.07
C SER A 640 24.37 -19.70 -11.17
N TYR A 641 23.56 -19.81 -12.22
CA TYR A 641 22.83 -21.02 -12.61
C TYR A 641 23.71 -22.26 -12.70
N ASP A 642 24.93 -22.14 -13.24
CA ASP A 642 25.87 -23.27 -13.33
C ASP A 642 26.32 -23.73 -11.93
N ALA A 643 26.70 -22.79 -11.05
CA ALA A 643 27.01 -23.09 -9.66
C ALA A 643 25.80 -23.73 -8.94
N TYR A 644 24.59 -23.21 -9.17
CA TYR A 644 23.37 -23.76 -8.56
C TYR A 644 23.05 -25.18 -9.06
N MET A 645 23.33 -25.48 -10.32
CA MET A 645 23.07 -26.83 -10.87
C MET A 645 24.16 -27.84 -10.51
N ASN A 646 25.43 -27.43 -10.57
CA ASN A 646 26.59 -28.33 -10.63
C ASN A 646 27.55 -28.20 -9.43
N SER A 647 27.42 -27.18 -8.58
CA SER A 647 28.33 -26.91 -7.45
C SER A 647 27.62 -26.36 -6.20
N TYR A 648 26.32 -26.65 -6.06
CA TYR A 648 25.53 -26.21 -4.91
C TYR A 648 25.97 -26.90 -3.62
N THR A 649 26.42 -26.10 -2.66
CA THR A 649 26.68 -26.52 -1.28
C THR A 649 25.46 -26.15 -0.42
N PRO A 650 24.77 -27.12 0.21
CA PRO A 650 23.71 -26.82 1.17
C PRO A 650 24.29 -26.30 2.50
N ASN A 651 23.43 -25.69 3.31
CA ASN A 651 23.66 -25.61 4.76
C ASN A 651 23.80 -27.03 5.37
N ASP A 652 24.51 -27.17 6.49
CA ASP A 652 24.61 -28.44 7.23
C ASP A 652 23.40 -28.70 8.15
N TRP A 653 22.39 -27.84 8.09
CA TRP A 653 21.13 -27.89 8.83
C TRP A 653 19.91 -27.67 7.93
N THR A 654 18.76 -28.16 8.37
CA THR A 654 17.44 -27.92 7.75
C THR A 654 16.68 -26.89 8.57
N ALA A 655 16.12 -25.87 7.93
CA ALA A 655 15.36 -24.83 8.63
C ALA A 655 14.01 -25.34 9.16
N LYS A 656 13.62 -24.82 10.33
CA LYS A 656 12.29 -24.96 10.98
C LYS A 656 11.15 -24.53 10.06
N ASP A 657 11.38 -23.50 9.24
CA ASP A 657 10.43 -22.95 8.26
C ASP A 657 11.17 -22.57 6.96
N PRO A 658 10.68 -22.93 5.77
CA PRO A 658 11.35 -22.62 4.50
C PRO A 658 11.52 -21.10 4.26
N ARG A 659 10.68 -20.24 4.85
CA ARG A 659 10.80 -18.77 4.74
C ARG A 659 12.05 -18.21 5.44
N LYS A 660 12.73 -19.02 6.27
CA LYS A 660 14.09 -18.70 6.73
C LYS A 660 15.12 -18.65 5.60
N ILE A 661 14.85 -19.22 4.43
CA ILE A 661 15.84 -19.42 3.36
C ILE A 661 15.42 -18.69 2.07
N TRP A 662 16.30 -17.80 1.61
CA TRP A 662 16.26 -17.15 0.29
C TRP A 662 17.46 -17.61 -0.55
N HIS A 663 17.22 -18.00 -1.81
CA HIS A 663 18.26 -18.19 -2.82
C HIS A 663 18.11 -17.16 -3.97
N ILE A 664 19.20 -16.50 -4.33
CA ILE A 664 19.33 -15.75 -5.59
C ILE A 664 20.12 -16.59 -6.59
N VAL A 665 19.62 -16.73 -7.82
CA VAL A 665 20.31 -17.44 -8.90
C VAL A 665 20.29 -16.60 -10.18
N TYR A 666 21.47 -16.14 -10.59
CA TYR A 666 21.65 -15.31 -11.81
C TYR A 666 22.13 -16.14 -13.01
N SER A 667 22.02 -15.55 -14.21
CA SER A 667 22.31 -16.19 -15.50
C SER A 667 21.54 -17.50 -15.74
N VAL A 668 20.29 -17.54 -15.26
CA VAL A 668 19.35 -18.67 -15.42
C VAL A 668 18.63 -18.50 -16.76
N PRO A 669 18.77 -19.43 -17.72
CA PRO A 669 18.03 -19.33 -18.99
C PRO A 669 16.51 -19.44 -18.76
N GLU A 670 15.70 -18.74 -19.56
CA GLU A 670 14.22 -18.76 -19.44
C GLU A 670 13.63 -20.18 -19.45
N SER A 671 14.20 -21.06 -20.28
CA SER A 671 13.82 -22.48 -20.38
C SER A 671 14.14 -23.32 -19.13
N ALA A 672 15.01 -22.81 -18.24
CA ALA A 672 15.36 -23.44 -16.97
C ALA A 672 14.54 -22.91 -15.78
N VAL A 673 13.85 -21.77 -15.90
CA VAL A 673 13.15 -21.09 -14.78
C VAL A 673 12.25 -22.05 -13.98
N GLY A 674 11.34 -22.78 -14.64
CA GLY A 674 10.46 -23.74 -13.95
C GLY A 674 11.19 -24.89 -13.25
N LYS A 675 12.34 -25.32 -13.79
CA LYS A 675 13.22 -26.33 -13.18
C LYS A 675 13.92 -25.77 -11.93
N VAL A 676 14.47 -24.55 -12.02
CA VAL A 676 15.19 -23.91 -10.91
C VAL A 676 14.24 -23.54 -9.77
N THR A 677 13.05 -23.01 -10.05
CA THR A 677 12.02 -22.74 -9.03
C THR A 677 11.66 -24.00 -8.24
N LYS A 678 11.39 -25.12 -8.94
CA LYS A 678 11.11 -26.42 -8.30
C LYS A 678 12.29 -26.93 -7.48
N LEU A 679 13.50 -26.88 -8.03
CA LEU A 679 14.73 -27.31 -7.35
C LEU A 679 15.04 -26.47 -6.09
N ALA A 680 14.75 -25.17 -6.12
CA ALA A 680 14.90 -24.30 -4.95
C ALA A 680 13.92 -24.67 -3.83
N LYS A 681 12.69 -25.05 -4.18
CA LYS A 681 11.73 -25.55 -3.19
C LYS A 681 12.15 -26.91 -2.63
N GLU A 682 12.69 -27.79 -3.47
CA GLU A 682 13.27 -29.09 -3.04
C GLU A 682 14.51 -28.92 -2.15
N ARG A 683 15.21 -27.78 -2.27
CA ARG A 683 16.31 -27.35 -1.40
C ARG A 683 15.86 -26.50 -0.19
N GLY A 684 14.55 -26.41 0.06
CA GLY A 684 13.99 -25.74 1.25
C GLY A 684 13.84 -24.22 1.17
N ALA A 685 14.13 -23.58 0.04
CA ALA A 685 14.04 -22.12 -0.08
C ALA A 685 12.59 -21.63 -0.23
N GLY A 686 12.13 -20.88 0.76
CA GLY A 686 10.84 -20.17 0.76
C GLY A 686 10.86 -18.92 -0.11
N PHE A 687 12.01 -18.26 -0.28
CA PHE A 687 12.17 -17.13 -1.20
C PHE A 687 13.14 -17.47 -2.34
N ILE A 688 12.87 -16.95 -3.53
CA ILE A 688 13.75 -17.07 -4.69
C ILE A 688 13.85 -15.76 -5.48
N GLN A 689 15.02 -15.46 -6.03
CA GLN A 689 15.18 -14.53 -7.14
C GLN A 689 15.83 -15.28 -8.31
N LEU A 690 15.26 -15.15 -9.50
CA LEU A 690 15.83 -15.66 -10.74
C LEU A 690 15.99 -14.51 -11.71
N THR A 691 17.13 -14.47 -12.40
CA THR A 691 17.41 -13.52 -13.49
C THR A 691 18.23 -14.20 -14.59
N ASP A 692 17.95 -13.83 -15.83
CA ASP A 692 18.73 -14.19 -17.02
C ASP A 692 20.00 -13.32 -17.18
N ASP A 693 20.12 -12.25 -16.39
CA ASP A 693 21.26 -11.32 -16.41
C ASP A 693 22.55 -11.92 -15.80
N THR A 694 23.65 -11.18 -15.91
CA THR A 694 25.03 -11.66 -15.74
C THR A 694 25.87 -10.73 -14.85
N LEU A 695 27.07 -11.19 -14.47
CA LEU A 695 28.06 -10.35 -13.80
C LEU A 695 28.55 -9.23 -14.76
N PRO A 696 28.84 -8.01 -14.26
CA PRO A 696 29.16 -7.69 -12.86
C PRO A 696 27.95 -7.43 -11.94
N ASN A 697 26.78 -7.06 -12.45
CA ASN A 697 25.66 -6.62 -11.62
C ASN A 697 24.30 -7.14 -12.11
N PRO A 698 23.90 -8.38 -11.80
CA PRO A 698 22.66 -8.99 -12.30
C PRO A 698 21.38 -8.45 -11.63
N TYR A 699 21.43 -7.25 -11.01
CA TYR A 699 20.40 -6.66 -10.16
C TYR A 699 19.95 -5.25 -10.58
N ASP A 700 20.59 -4.63 -11.59
CA ASP A 700 20.20 -3.33 -12.13
C ASP A 700 19.17 -3.40 -13.27
N THR A 701 18.82 -4.60 -13.75
CA THR A 701 17.73 -4.82 -14.71
C THR A 701 16.62 -5.74 -14.15
N LEU A 702 15.43 -5.68 -14.77
CA LEU A 702 14.35 -6.66 -14.56
C LEU A 702 14.06 -7.44 -15.84
N SER A 703 14.32 -8.75 -15.78
CA SER A 703 14.07 -9.77 -16.80
C SER A 703 12.76 -9.59 -17.59
N GLY A 704 12.75 -10.14 -18.80
CA GLY A 704 11.63 -10.02 -19.74
C GLY A 704 10.27 -10.46 -19.18
N VAL A 705 9.18 -9.89 -19.72
CA VAL A 705 7.81 -10.15 -19.24
C VAL A 705 7.44 -11.65 -19.29
N SER A 706 7.91 -12.38 -20.30
CA SER A 706 7.74 -13.84 -20.40
C SER A 706 8.50 -14.59 -19.32
N TYR A 707 9.73 -14.17 -19.01
CA TYR A 707 10.59 -14.74 -17.98
C TYR A 707 9.96 -14.61 -16.59
N VAL A 708 9.54 -13.39 -16.21
CA VAL A 708 8.89 -13.16 -14.91
C VAL A 708 7.54 -13.88 -14.84
N LYS A 709 6.80 -13.97 -15.95
CA LYS A 709 5.57 -14.79 -16.02
C LYS A 709 5.84 -16.28 -15.82
N SER A 710 6.95 -16.81 -16.35
CA SER A 710 7.41 -18.19 -16.13
C SER A 710 7.71 -18.45 -14.65
N MET A 711 8.44 -17.53 -14.01
CA MET A 711 8.74 -17.59 -12.56
C MET A 711 7.45 -17.53 -11.72
N MET A 712 6.55 -16.58 -12.01
CA MET A 712 5.23 -16.45 -11.38
C MET A 712 4.33 -17.68 -11.59
N GLY A 713 4.55 -18.46 -12.65
CA GLY A 713 3.84 -19.72 -12.92
C GLY A 713 4.30 -20.86 -12.01
N GLY A 714 5.61 -20.96 -11.73
CA GLY A 714 6.16 -21.96 -10.81
C GLY A 714 5.91 -21.63 -9.32
N ILE A 715 5.73 -20.35 -9.01
CA ILE A 715 5.57 -19.83 -7.65
C ILE A 715 4.12 -19.88 -7.21
N LYS A 716 3.83 -20.52 -6.05
CA LYS A 716 2.48 -20.52 -5.47
C LYS A 716 2.12 -19.18 -4.82
N GLY A 717 3.09 -18.52 -4.19
CA GLY A 717 2.84 -17.44 -3.23
C GLY A 717 2.53 -17.98 -1.83
N GLY A 718 2.64 -17.10 -0.85
CA GLY A 718 2.59 -17.40 0.59
C GLY A 718 2.45 -16.13 1.42
N SER A 719 3.02 -16.12 2.62
CA SER A 719 2.98 -14.97 3.55
C SER A 719 4.26 -14.91 4.39
N LEU A 720 4.71 -13.68 4.71
CA LEU A 720 5.98 -13.44 5.42
C LEU A 720 5.96 -14.02 6.84
N LEU A 721 7.12 -14.51 7.30
CA LEU A 721 7.36 -14.89 8.70
C LEU A 721 8.01 -13.72 9.43
N ASN A 722 7.20 -12.74 9.86
CA ASN A 722 7.70 -11.53 10.53
C ASN A 722 7.47 -11.63 12.05
N ASN A 723 8.53 -11.87 12.81
CA ASN A 723 8.46 -11.95 14.26
C ASN A 723 8.65 -10.54 14.90
N PRO A 724 8.01 -10.23 16.04
CA PRO A 724 8.38 -9.04 16.82
C PRO A 724 9.80 -9.17 17.40
N ALA A 725 10.36 -8.06 17.90
CA ALA A 725 11.63 -8.06 18.63
C ALA A 725 11.59 -9.02 19.84
N SER A 726 12.73 -9.63 20.15
CA SER A 726 12.87 -10.49 21.32
C SER A 726 12.65 -9.71 22.61
N PRO A 727 11.90 -10.26 23.59
CA PRO A 727 11.74 -9.62 24.89
C PRO A 727 13.07 -9.63 25.66
N TRP A 728 13.40 -8.50 26.29
CA TRP A 728 14.56 -8.41 27.18
C TRP A 728 14.46 -9.45 28.31
N THR A 729 15.58 -10.10 28.64
CA THR A 729 15.64 -11.06 29.74
C THR A 729 15.27 -10.40 31.06
N SER A 730 14.43 -11.06 31.87
CA SER A 730 14.00 -10.53 33.16
C SER A 730 15.14 -10.59 34.19
N GLY A 731 15.29 -9.55 35.01
CA GLY A 731 16.38 -9.44 35.98
C GLY A 731 16.40 -8.09 36.71
N SER A 732 17.51 -7.80 37.39
CA SER A 732 17.76 -6.53 38.10
C SER A 732 17.86 -5.33 37.15
N THR A 733 17.57 -4.13 37.64
CA THR A 733 17.98 -2.88 36.97
C THR A 733 19.50 -2.76 36.94
N ALA A 734 20.06 -2.37 35.79
CA ALA A 734 21.51 -2.20 35.64
C ALA A 734 22.05 -1.05 36.51
N ALA A 735 23.31 -1.17 36.94
CA ALA A 735 24.00 -0.12 37.67
C ALA A 735 24.26 1.13 36.80
N ALA A 736 24.59 2.25 37.45
CA ALA A 736 25.00 3.47 36.76
C ALA A 736 26.33 3.25 36.01
N VAL A 737 26.43 3.79 34.79
CA VAL A 737 27.64 3.69 33.96
C VAL A 737 28.70 4.69 34.46
N SER A 738 29.89 4.21 34.82
CA SER A 738 31.03 5.04 35.21
C SER A 738 32.08 5.17 34.10
N GLY A 739 33.07 6.05 34.31
CA GLY A 739 34.24 6.15 33.44
C GLY A 739 33.99 6.74 32.05
N LEU A 740 32.78 7.23 31.74
CA LEU A 740 32.49 7.77 30.40
C LEU A 740 33.46 8.90 30.06
N SER A 741 34.18 8.69 28.97
CA SER A 741 35.27 9.53 28.48
C SER A 741 35.25 9.55 26.95
N ALA A 742 35.80 10.61 26.36
CA ALA A 742 36.06 10.70 24.93
C ALA A 742 37.57 10.66 24.69
N SER A 743 38.03 9.76 23.83
CA SER A 743 39.46 9.48 23.59
C SER A 743 39.99 10.25 22.39
N THR A 744 39.21 10.35 21.31
CA THR A 744 39.54 11.11 20.09
C THR A 744 38.28 11.72 19.46
N SER A 745 38.48 12.74 18.62
CA SER A 745 37.42 13.31 17.78
C SER A 745 37.97 13.80 16.44
N ASP A 746 37.09 13.85 15.45
CA ASP A 746 37.41 14.24 14.08
C ASP A 746 36.46 15.34 13.55
N TYR A 747 36.39 15.56 12.24
CA TYR A 747 35.47 16.50 11.62
C TYR A 747 34.00 16.12 11.85
N THR A 748 33.65 14.82 11.84
CA THR A 748 32.26 14.34 11.95
C THR A 748 32.10 13.11 12.86
N SER A 749 33.05 12.85 13.76
CA SER A 749 32.99 11.68 14.65
C SER A 749 33.66 11.89 16.01
N ALA A 750 33.29 11.05 16.98
CA ALA A 750 33.86 11.02 18.33
C ALA A 750 33.97 9.58 18.84
N LYS A 751 35.12 9.22 19.43
CA LYS A 751 35.32 7.90 20.06
C LYS A 751 35.15 7.97 21.57
N LEU A 752 34.13 7.28 22.07
CA LEU A 752 33.72 7.21 23.47
C LEU A 752 34.16 5.88 24.10
N SER A 753 34.35 5.87 25.43
CA SER A 753 34.65 4.68 26.22
C SER A 753 34.17 4.83 27.66
N TRP A 754 33.69 3.75 28.28
CA TRP A 754 33.15 3.69 29.64
C TRP A 754 33.54 2.39 30.37
N ASP A 755 33.29 2.34 31.68
CA ASP A 755 33.45 1.13 32.50
C ASP A 755 32.23 0.21 32.35
N ALA A 756 32.42 -1.10 32.49
CA ALA A 756 31.31 -2.06 32.48
C ALA A 756 30.43 -1.91 33.73
N ALA A 757 29.11 -1.76 33.55
CA ALA A 757 28.13 -1.71 34.64
C ALA A 757 27.65 -3.11 35.04
N SER A 758 27.31 -3.33 36.33
CA SER A 758 26.70 -4.59 36.76
C SER A 758 25.27 -4.71 36.23
N ASP A 759 24.85 -5.95 35.99
CA ASP A 759 23.49 -6.32 35.55
C ASP A 759 23.07 -5.70 34.20
N ALA A 760 24.06 -5.23 33.41
CA ALA A 760 23.85 -4.68 32.08
C ALA A 760 23.66 -5.78 31.01
N LEU A 761 22.57 -5.66 30.25
CA LEU A 761 22.28 -6.43 29.03
C LEU A 761 22.77 -5.70 27.76
N GLY A 762 22.91 -4.37 27.84
CA GLY A 762 23.46 -3.52 26.80
C GLY A 762 23.72 -2.10 27.29
N TYR A 763 24.19 -1.23 26.40
CA TYR A 763 24.38 0.19 26.64
C TYR A 763 23.72 1.02 25.55
N HIS A 764 22.97 2.03 25.95
CA HIS A 764 22.41 3.05 25.08
C HIS A 764 23.28 4.30 25.14
N VAL A 765 23.71 4.80 23.98
CA VAL A 765 24.53 6.00 23.82
C VAL A 765 23.66 7.13 23.32
N TYR A 766 23.62 8.23 24.06
CA TYR A 766 22.76 9.37 23.78
C TYR A 766 23.58 10.61 23.38
N LEU A 767 23.09 11.34 22.37
CA LEU A 767 23.56 12.68 21.98
C LEU A 767 22.47 13.69 22.36
N GLY A 768 22.73 14.47 23.42
CA GLY A 768 21.64 15.13 24.15
C GLY A 768 20.68 14.07 24.68
N ASP A 769 19.42 14.14 24.26
CA ASP A 769 18.37 13.17 24.57
C ASP A 769 18.11 12.16 23.42
N LYS A 770 18.72 12.31 22.23
CA LYS A 770 18.55 11.35 21.12
C LYS A 770 19.41 10.12 21.36
N LEU A 771 18.83 8.92 21.32
CA LEU A 771 19.59 7.67 21.15
C LEU A 771 20.33 7.70 19.80
N VAL A 772 21.63 7.41 19.79
CA VAL A 772 22.48 7.41 18.58
C VAL A 772 23.30 6.15 18.38
N ALA A 773 23.32 5.25 19.37
CA ALA A 773 23.75 3.86 19.21
C ALA A 773 23.26 3.01 20.39
N SER A 774 23.09 1.72 20.15
CA SER A 774 22.81 0.67 21.11
C SER A 774 23.84 -0.45 20.93
N VAL A 775 24.41 -0.97 22.01
CA VAL A 775 25.42 -2.04 21.91
C VAL A 775 25.26 -3.12 22.99
N PRO A 776 25.57 -4.40 22.69
CA PRO A 776 25.63 -5.47 23.68
C PRO A 776 26.55 -5.12 24.87
N SER A 777 26.27 -5.66 26.06
CA SER A 777 27.02 -5.30 27.28
C SER A 777 28.49 -5.77 27.30
N SER A 778 28.92 -6.56 26.31
CA SER A 778 30.32 -6.88 26.02
C SER A 778 31.11 -5.74 25.39
N MET A 779 30.45 -4.65 24.95
CA MET A 779 31.07 -3.51 24.28
C MET A 779 30.99 -2.25 25.15
N THR A 780 32.15 -1.73 25.57
CA THR A 780 32.23 -0.50 26.40
C THR A 780 33.03 0.64 25.76
N ALA A 781 33.21 0.59 24.43
CA ALA A 781 33.80 1.67 23.64
C ALA A 781 33.25 1.66 22.22
N ILE A 782 33.03 2.85 21.64
CA ILE A 782 32.32 3.04 20.37
C ILE A 782 32.76 4.33 19.68
N THR A 783 32.63 4.43 18.37
CA THR A 783 32.91 5.63 17.57
C THR A 783 31.62 6.08 16.89
N ILE A 784 31.03 7.18 17.37
CA ILE A 784 29.78 7.72 16.83
C ILE A 784 30.09 8.56 15.58
N GLY A 785 29.35 8.28 14.49
CA GLY A 785 29.36 9.01 13.21
C GLY A 785 28.40 10.20 13.20
N GLY A 786 28.03 10.66 12.00
CA GLY A 786 26.98 11.66 11.77
C GLY A 786 27.15 13.06 12.41
N LEU A 787 28.25 13.35 13.11
CA LEU A 787 28.34 14.56 13.94
C LEU A 787 28.55 15.82 13.10
N GLY A 788 27.80 16.88 13.38
CA GLY A 788 28.01 18.19 12.77
C GLY A 788 29.43 18.73 13.02
N SER A 789 30.08 19.24 11.97
CA SER A 789 31.48 19.69 12.04
C SER A 789 31.68 21.04 12.74
N GLY A 790 32.82 21.22 13.40
CA GLY A 790 33.16 22.41 14.18
C GLY A 790 32.31 22.67 15.44
N ALA A 791 31.37 21.78 15.75
CA ALA A 791 30.34 21.94 16.77
C ALA A 791 30.66 21.16 18.06
N SER A 792 29.97 21.50 19.15
CA SER A 792 30.08 20.80 20.43
C SER A 792 28.90 19.84 20.62
N HIS A 793 29.22 18.59 20.93
CA HIS A 793 28.30 17.45 21.05
C HIS A 793 28.38 16.91 22.47
N ALA A 794 27.24 16.77 23.16
CA ALA A 794 27.17 16.32 24.54
C ALA A 794 26.64 14.88 24.61
N PHE A 795 27.49 13.95 25.04
CA PHE A 795 27.17 12.53 25.12
C PHE A 795 26.93 12.07 26.56
N HIS A 796 26.00 11.14 26.75
CA HIS A 796 25.89 10.33 27.96
C HIS A 796 25.56 8.88 27.59
N VAL A 797 25.81 7.94 28.51
CA VAL A 797 25.56 6.51 28.30
C VAL A 797 24.76 5.95 29.47
N SER A 798 23.77 5.11 29.18
CA SER A 798 22.95 4.44 30.18
C SER A 798 22.94 2.93 29.92
N ALA A 799 23.13 2.14 30.97
CA ALA A 799 23.05 0.68 30.85
C ALA A 799 21.58 0.23 30.77
N VAL A 800 21.31 -0.80 29.96
CA VAL A 800 19.99 -1.45 29.87
C VAL A 800 20.00 -2.65 30.81
N GLY A 801 19.09 -2.67 31.79
CA GLY A 801 18.93 -3.77 32.75
C GLY A 801 17.83 -4.75 32.37
N GLY A 802 17.55 -5.67 33.30
CA GLY A 802 16.51 -6.69 33.16
C GLY A 802 15.14 -6.14 32.79
N GLY A 803 14.47 -6.79 31.84
CA GLY A 803 13.20 -6.33 31.26
C GLY A 803 13.31 -5.07 30.39
N GLY A 804 14.52 -4.61 30.06
CA GLY A 804 14.75 -3.42 29.24
C GLY A 804 14.77 -2.10 30.02
N HIS A 805 14.76 -2.16 31.36
CA HIS A 805 14.75 -0.96 32.20
C HIS A 805 16.07 -0.19 32.07
N ILE A 806 16.01 1.06 31.62
CA ILE A 806 17.17 1.94 31.51
C ILE A 806 17.66 2.31 32.92
N GLY A 807 18.93 2.02 33.20
CA GLY A 807 19.62 2.38 34.43
C GLY A 807 19.94 3.88 34.52
N THR A 808 20.61 4.29 35.59
CA THR A 808 21.00 5.70 35.77
C THR A 808 22.10 6.09 34.78
N SER A 809 21.90 7.21 34.08
CA SER A 809 22.86 7.78 33.12
C SER A 809 24.23 8.05 33.74
N SER A 810 25.28 7.94 32.92
CA SER A 810 26.65 8.32 33.24
C SER A 810 26.81 9.83 33.49
N ASN A 811 28.03 10.24 33.87
CA ASN A 811 28.47 11.62 33.63
C ASN A 811 28.33 11.99 32.14
N THR A 812 28.00 13.25 31.85
CA THR A 812 28.03 13.78 30.47
C THR A 812 29.47 14.07 30.03
N VAL A 813 29.79 13.82 28.76
CA VAL A 813 31.06 14.19 28.12
C VAL A 813 30.77 15.10 26.93
N THR A 814 31.35 16.30 26.91
CA THR A 814 31.24 17.20 25.74
C THR A 814 32.47 17.06 24.86
N VAL A 815 32.25 16.78 23.57
CA VAL A 815 33.27 16.66 22.54
C VAL A 815 33.10 17.80 21.54
N LYS A 816 34.18 18.41 21.07
CA LYS A 816 34.13 19.40 19.97
C LYS A 816 34.78 18.84 18.71
N THR A 817 34.01 18.70 17.64
CA THR A 817 34.51 18.26 16.33
C THR A 817 35.39 19.32 15.66
N LYS A 818 36.25 18.88 14.75
CA LYS A 818 37.11 19.78 13.95
C LYS A 818 36.24 20.60 12.99
N SER A 819 36.55 21.89 12.81
CA SER A 819 35.92 22.74 11.79
C SER A 819 36.46 22.42 10.40
N LEU A 820 35.59 22.28 9.40
CA LEU A 820 35.99 22.10 8.00
C LEU A 820 36.71 23.36 7.45
N PRO A 821 37.86 23.24 6.76
CA PRO A 821 38.54 24.38 6.14
C PRO A 821 37.65 25.05 5.10
N ASN A 822 37.35 26.34 5.29
CA ASN A 822 36.41 27.12 4.47
C ASN A 822 35.02 26.46 4.31
N GLY A 823 34.61 25.60 5.25
CA GLY A 823 33.37 24.83 5.16
C GLY A 823 33.37 23.68 4.13
N LYS A 824 34.50 23.41 3.46
CA LYS A 824 34.58 22.36 2.42
C LYS A 824 34.97 20.99 3.01
N THR A 825 34.27 19.96 2.56
CA THR A 825 34.57 18.54 2.85
C THR A 825 35.73 17.99 2.02
N ILE A 826 35.96 18.54 0.82
CA ILE A 826 37.06 18.19 -0.10
C ILE A 826 38.01 19.39 -0.23
N THR A 827 39.30 19.17 0.01
CA THR A 827 40.32 20.24 0.01
C THR A 827 41.66 19.78 -0.60
N LYS A 828 42.61 20.69 -0.80
CA LYS A 828 43.98 20.43 -1.33
C LYS A 828 44.06 19.63 -2.64
N TYR A 829 42.99 19.66 -3.43
CA TYR A 829 42.90 18.92 -4.68
C TYR A 829 43.85 19.50 -5.72
N HIS A 830 44.58 18.65 -6.44
CA HIS A 830 45.43 19.05 -7.57
C HIS A 830 45.76 17.86 -8.48
N SER A 831 46.12 18.16 -9.74
CA SER A 831 46.62 17.20 -10.72
C SER A 831 48.11 17.43 -11.02
N SER A 832 48.84 16.35 -11.28
CA SER A 832 50.21 16.33 -11.78
C SER A 832 50.26 15.51 -13.08
N PRO A 833 49.92 16.11 -14.24
CA PRO A 833 49.92 15.42 -15.54
C PRO A 833 51.33 15.07 -16.03
N GLY A 834 51.55 13.79 -16.33
CA GLY A 834 52.62 13.32 -17.21
C GLY A 834 52.10 13.05 -18.63
N ALA A 835 52.97 12.54 -19.50
CA ALA A 835 52.61 12.20 -20.87
C ALA A 835 51.58 11.06 -20.93
N ASP A 836 51.89 9.91 -20.32
CA ASP A 836 51.06 8.69 -20.41
C ASP A 836 50.43 8.26 -19.06
N SER A 837 50.76 8.98 -17.99
CA SER A 837 50.27 8.75 -16.63
C SER A 837 50.11 10.07 -15.88
N THR A 838 49.18 10.12 -14.92
CA THR A 838 48.84 11.31 -14.13
C THR A 838 48.60 10.92 -12.68
N THR A 839 49.15 11.69 -11.74
CA THR A 839 48.77 11.58 -10.32
C THR A 839 47.83 12.73 -9.96
N ILE A 840 46.68 12.42 -9.39
CA ILE A 840 45.74 13.39 -8.79
C ILE A 840 45.64 13.11 -7.29
N GLN A 841 45.64 14.15 -6.47
CA GLN A 841 45.50 14.04 -5.03
C GLN A 841 44.39 14.95 -4.51
N ALA A 842 43.76 14.58 -3.38
CA ALA A 842 42.88 15.46 -2.60
C ALA A 842 42.75 14.99 -1.14
N ASP A 843 42.44 15.92 -0.24
CA ASP A 843 42.03 15.63 1.14
C ASP A 843 40.50 15.53 1.23
N ILE A 844 39.98 14.33 1.49
CA ILE A 844 38.57 14.03 1.78
C ILE A 844 38.39 13.96 3.31
N LEU A 845 37.71 14.96 3.89
CA LEU A 845 37.72 15.20 5.34
C LEU A 845 36.56 14.55 6.11
N VAL A 846 35.56 14.02 5.42
CA VAL A 846 34.36 13.38 5.99
C VAL A 846 34.05 12.09 5.22
N PRO A 847 33.37 11.10 5.82
CA PRO A 847 32.98 9.87 5.12
C PRO A 847 31.97 10.12 4.00
N TYR A 848 32.10 9.35 2.92
CA TYR A 848 31.12 9.25 1.82
C TYR A 848 30.97 7.78 1.40
N ALA A 849 29.90 7.44 0.67
CA ALA A 849 29.72 6.11 0.09
C ALA A 849 30.66 5.90 -1.11
N PHE A 850 30.72 6.90 -2.00
CA PHE A 850 31.54 6.89 -3.21
C PHE A 850 32.40 8.16 -3.28
N ILE A 851 33.65 7.99 -3.69
CA ILE A 851 34.50 9.06 -4.23
C ILE A 851 34.83 8.68 -5.67
N ARG A 852 34.36 9.48 -6.63
CA ARG A 852 34.60 9.32 -8.07
C ARG A 852 35.50 10.43 -8.58
N LEU A 853 36.39 10.09 -9.50
CA LEU A 853 37.25 11.04 -10.19
C LEU A 853 36.96 11.01 -11.69
N TYR A 854 36.38 12.08 -12.21
CA TYR A 854 36.08 12.24 -13.63
C TYR A 854 37.14 13.09 -14.33
N ILE A 855 37.45 12.79 -15.59
CA ILE A 855 38.28 13.65 -16.46
C ILE A 855 37.36 14.31 -17.50
N TRP A 856 37.40 15.66 -17.57
CA TRP A 856 36.46 16.46 -18.38
C TRP A 856 37.14 17.21 -19.52
N SER A 857 36.47 17.35 -20.65
CA SER A 857 37.02 18.00 -21.87
C SER A 857 36.42 19.39 -22.11
N SER A 858 35.09 19.49 -22.06
CA SER A 858 34.28 20.65 -22.43
C SER A 858 33.23 21.02 -21.36
N VAL A 859 32.70 22.24 -21.45
CA VAL A 859 31.39 22.60 -20.89
C VAL A 859 30.34 22.22 -21.95
N GLY A 860 29.30 21.48 -21.58
CA GLY A 860 28.37 20.83 -22.52
C GLY A 860 28.95 19.58 -23.21
N CYS A 861 28.07 18.65 -23.59
CA CYS A 861 28.40 17.38 -24.28
C CYS A 861 27.88 17.36 -25.72
N GLU A 862 28.68 16.83 -26.66
CA GLU A 862 28.32 16.67 -28.07
C GLU A 862 27.85 15.22 -28.34
N PHE A 863 26.69 14.84 -27.78
CA PHE A 863 26.22 13.46 -27.68
C PHE A 863 26.14 12.66 -29.00
N ASP A 864 26.07 13.33 -30.16
CA ASP A 864 26.05 12.68 -31.49
C ASP A 864 27.45 12.29 -32.00
N THR A 865 28.54 12.90 -31.51
CA THR A 865 29.90 12.74 -32.09
C THR A 865 31.04 12.56 -31.09
N ASP A 866 30.96 13.15 -29.90
CA ASP A 866 31.86 12.92 -28.77
C ASP A 866 31.00 12.71 -27.50
N PRO A 867 30.36 11.53 -27.37
CA PRO A 867 29.46 11.25 -26.27
C PRO A 867 30.26 11.05 -24.97
N GLY A 868 29.86 11.78 -23.93
CA GLY A 868 30.38 11.69 -22.58
C GLY A 868 29.27 11.79 -21.53
N TRP A 869 29.64 11.58 -20.27
CA TRP A 869 28.76 11.72 -19.12
C TRP A 869 28.77 13.16 -18.58
N SER A 870 27.58 13.73 -18.36
CA SER A 870 27.39 15.09 -17.85
C SER A 870 27.56 15.18 -16.33
N VAL A 871 28.43 16.06 -15.84
CA VAL A 871 28.56 16.35 -14.40
C VAL A 871 28.25 17.82 -14.11
N ASN A 872 27.14 18.05 -13.39
CA ASN A 872 26.57 19.38 -13.16
C ASN A 872 27.41 20.20 -12.14
N PHE A 873 27.73 21.45 -12.52
CA PHE A 873 28.35 22.45 -11.63
C PHE A 873 27.37 23.58 -11.24
N LYS A 874 26.32 23.81 -12.03
CA LYS A 874 25.08 24.48 -11.59
C LYS A 874 23.87 23.65 -12.03
N ILE A 875 22.66 24.12 -11.71
CA ILE A 875 21.44 23.60 -12.35
C ILE A 875 21.56 23.88 -13.86
N ASP A 876 21.33 22.85 -14.68
CA ASP A 876 21.42 22.83 -16.14
C ASP A 876 22.78 23.24 -16.78
N GLU A 877 23.81 23.54 -15.97
CA GLU A 877 25.19 23.77 -16.43
C GLU A 877 26.11 22.62 -16.02
N TYR A 878 26.72 21.94 -16.99
CA TYR A 878 27.52 20.73 -16.78
C TYR A 878 28.78 20.67 -17.64
N VAL A 879 29.79 19.92 -17.16
CA VAL A 879 30.96 19.53 -17.95
C VAL A 879 30.76 18.15 -18.58
N CYS A 880 31.38 17.90 -19.73
CA CYS A 880 31.38 16.59 -20.36
C CYS A 880 32.59 15.77 -19.93
N THR A 881 32.33 14.55 -19.44
CA THR A 881 33.34 13.65 -18.88
C THR A 881 33.46 12.38 -19.71
N HIS A 882 34.69 12.00 -20.05
CA HIS A 882 34.95 10.85 -20.93
C HIS A 882 35.61 9.66 -20.22
N TYR A 883 36.14 9.91 -19.02
CA TYR A 883 36.71 8.89 -18.14
C TYR A 883 36.23 9.11 -16.72
N MET A 884 36.04 7.99 -16.00
CA MET A 884 35.68 7.93 -14.59
C MET A 884 36.60 6.93 -13.89
N VAL A 885 37.03 7.26 -12.68
CA VAL A 885 37.59 6.29 -11.74
C VAL A 885 36.59 6.09 -10.60
N GLU A 886 36.33 4.83 -10.29
CA GLU A 886 35.59 4.41 -9.11
C GLU A 886 36.38 3.28 -8.43
N GLY A 887 36.58 3.37 -7.11
CA GLY A 887 37.47 2.47 -6.37
C GLY A 887 38.89 2.44 -6.97
N THR A 888 39.34 1.26 -7.40
CA THR A 888 40.65 1.02 -8.03
C THR A 888 40.57 0.81 -9.55
N THR A 889 39.47 1.19 -10.20
CA THR A 889 39.25 0.89 -11.64
C THR A 889 39.00 2.16 -12.44
N LEU A 890 39.65 2.26 -13.60
CA LEU A 890 39.41 3.29 -14.60
C LEU A 890 38.41 2.77 -15.66
N TYR A 891 37.43 3.61 -15.97
CA TYR A 891 36.43 3.40 -16.99
C TYR A 891 36.50 4.51 -18.04
N LYS A 892 36.14 4.18 -19.29
CA LYS A 892 35.80 5.14 -20.34
C LYS A 892 34.28 5.12 -20.52
N TYR A 893 33.67 6.28 -20.72
CA TYR A 893 32.25 6.36 -21.07
C TYR A 893 31.99 5.67 -22.42
N SER A 894 30.88 4.92 -22.49
CA SER A 894 30.48 4.14 -23.66
C SER A 894 28.99 4.23 -23.99
N GLY A 895 28.24 5.04 -23.25
CA GLY A 895 26.83 5.31 -23.53
C GLY A 895 26.60 6.11 -24.81
N THR A 896 25.50 5.81 -25.48
CA THR A 896 24.97 6.63 -26.58
C THR A 896 23.57 7.11 -26.20
N LEU A 897 23.23 8.36 -26.52
CA LEU A 897 21.95 8.95 -26.13
C LEU A 897 20.79 8.30 -26.90
N PRO A 898 19.82 7.64 -26.25
CA PRO A 898 18.70 7.02 -26.96
C PRO A 898 17.88 8.07 -27.70
N LYS A 899 17.40 7.75 -28.91
CA LYS A 899 16.67 8.71 -29.76
C LYS A 899 15.39 9.23 -29.07
N GLY A 900 15.44 10.48 -28.61
CA GLY A 900 14.35 11.14 -27.88
C GLY A 900 14.53 11.18 -26.36
N SER A 901 15.62 10.61 -25.83
CA SER A 901 16.07 10.89 -24.46
C SER A 901 16.80 12.22 -24.40
N THR A 902 16.72 12.91 -23.26
CA THR A 902 17.61 14.00 -22.86
C THR A 902 18.61 13.59 -21.77
N ALA A 903 18.46 12.38 -21.21
CA ALA A 903 19.34 11.82 -20.20
C ALA A 903 20.36 10.86 -20.84
N PRO A 904 21.68 11.09 -20.71
CA PRO A 904 22.69 10.09 -21.07
C PRO A 904 22.54 8.84 -20.18
N PRO A 905 22.70 7.62 -20.72
CA PRO A 905 22.67 6.40 -19.91
C PRO A 905 23.96 6.27 -19.09
N TRP A 906 23.87 5.71 -17.87
CA TRP A 906 25.04 5.35 -17.08
C TRP A 906 25.72 4.10 -17.66
N ALA A 907 26.53 4.30 -18.70
CA ALA A 907 27.18 3.23 -19.45
C ALA A 907 28.68 3.49 -19.56
N TRP A 908 29.44 2.58 -18.96
CA TRP A 908 30.89 2.69 -18.74
C TRP A 908 31.56 1.38 -19.15
N SER A 909 32.68 1.46 -19.87
CA SER A 909 33.50 0.31 -20.24
C SER A 909 34.82 0.37 -19.48
N GLU A 910 35.21 -0.73 -18.85
CA GLU A 910 36.48 -0.83 -18.12
C GLU A 910 37.68 -0.64 -19.05
N VAL A 911 38.65 0.16 -18.61
CA VAL A 911 39.95 0.39 -19.25
C VAL A 911 41.04 -0.39 -18.53
N GLY A 912 40.90 -0.58 -17.22
CA GLY A 912 41.79 -1.36 -16.36
C GLY A 912 42.04 -0.71 -14.99
N PRO A 913 42.91 -1.30 -14.15
CA PRO A 913 43.14 -0.84 -12.80
C PRO A 913 43.97 0.45 -12.70
N ILE A 914 43.83 1.14 -11.57
CA ILE A 914 44.62 2.30 -11.14
C ILE A 914 45.20 2.07 -9.74
N THR A 915 46.24 2.82 -9.37
CA THR A 915 46.71 2.83 -7.97
C THR A 915 45.93 3.90 -7.20
N LEU A 916 45.29 3.52 -6.09
CA LEU A 916 44.68 4.43 -5.13
C LEU A 916 45.32 4.24 -3.75
N ASP A 917 46.18 5.16 -3.36
CA ASP A 917 46.76 5.23 -2.02
C ASP A 917 45.95 6.19 -1.13
N ILE A 918 45.45 5.71 0.02
CA ILE A 918 44.71 6.53 0.99
C ILE A 918 45.52 6.63 2.28
N THR A 919 45.94 7.84 2.64
CA THR A 919 46.68 8.12 3.89
C THR A 919 45.92 9.13 4.73
N LYS A 920 45.21 8.63 5.76
CA LYS A 920 44.24 9.41 6.57
C LYS A 920 43.15 10.01 5.66
N TYR A 921 43.17 11.32 5.44
CA TYR A 921 42.24 12.04 4.56
C TYR A 921 42.73 12.14 3.13
N THR A 922 44.04 11.95 2.88
CA THR A 922 44.65 12.22 1.57
C THR A 922 44.51 11.01 0.65
N TYR A 923 43.68 11.15 -0.38
CA TYR A 923 43.53 10.19 -1.48
C TYR A 923 44.52 10.55 -2.58
N THR A 924 45.18 9.55 -3.16
CA THR A 924 46.14 9.69 -4.26
C THR A 924 45.81 8.68 -5.35
N TRP A 925 45.24 9.15 -6.46
CA TRP A 925 44.98 8.34 -7.66
C TRP A 925 46.14 8.46 -8.63
N THR A 926 46.69 7.35 -9.12
CA THR A 926 47.66 7.33 -10.23
C THR A 926 47.07 6.59 -11.42
N LEU A 927 46.83 7.34 -12.49
CA LEU A 927 46.06 6.92 -13.66
C LEU A 927 47.00 6.50 -14.82
N PRO A 928 46.65 5.47 -15.62
CA PRO A 928 47.29 5.15 -16.91
C PRO A 928 46.82 6.07 -18.06
N LEU A 929 46.53 7.34 -17.73
CA LEU A 929 46.12 8.41 -18.63
C LEU A 929 47.00 9.63 -18.38
N GLY A 930 47.34 10.35 -19.44
CA GLY A 930 48.06 11.62 -19.40
C GLY A 930 47.83 12.43 -20.66
N THR A 931 48.61 13.51 -20.80
CA THR A 931 48.46 14.52 -21.85
C THR A 931 48.65 14.02 -23.28
N SER A 932 49.16 12.78 -23.47
CA SER A 932 49.19 12.10 -24.78
C SER A 932 47.81 11.61 -25.25
N LYS A 933 46.83 11.49 -24.35
CA LYS A 933 45.47 10.98 -24.61
C LYS A 933 44.38 12.01 -24.34
N ILE A 934 44.46 12.74 -23.22
CA ILE A 934 43.45 13.70 -22.78
C ILE A 934 44.07 14.72 -21.81
N ASP A 935 43.48 15.91 -21.71
CA ASP A 935 43.87 16.92 -20.72
C ASP A 935 43.47 16.51 -19.30
N THR A 936 44.35 15.77 -18.63
CA THR A 936 44.17 15.33 -17.23
C THR A 936 44.45 16.43 -16.19
N SER A 937 44.69 17.68 -16.61
CA SER A 937 44.61 18.83 -15.69
C SER A 937 43.16 19.20 -15.36
N LYS A 938 42.22 18.84 -16.25
CA LYS A 938 40.77 19.02 -16.08
C LYS A 938 40.15 17.79 -15.41
N PHE A 939 39.77 17.91 -14.15
CA PHE A 939 39.13 16.83 -13.41
C PHE A 939 37.98 17.31 -12.52
N VAL A 940 37.12 16.37 -12.14
CA VAL A 940 36.06 16.56 -11.15
C VAL A 940 36.18 15.47 -10.09
N ILE A 941 36.29 15.86 -8.82
CA ILE A 941 36.12 14.94 -7.69
C ILE A 941 34.68 15.04 -7.24
N GLN A 942 33.93 13.95 -7.40
CA GLN A 942 32.57 13.80 -6.88
C GLN A 942 32.61 12.93 -5.63
N ALA A 943 31.92 13.38 -4.58
CA ALA A 943 31.68 12.59 -3.37
C ALA A 943 30.16 12.52 -3.10
N GLN A 944 29.65 11.31 -2.86
CA GLN A 944 28.20 11.02 -2.75
C GLN A 944 27.91 9.99 -1.65
N GLY A 945 26.72 10.05 -1.03
CA GLY A 945 26.25 9.12 -0.01
C GLY A 945 26.75 9.47 1.38
N TYR A 946 25.87 9.42 2.38
CA TYR A 946 26.13 9.72 3.81
C TYR A 946 26.54 11.16 4.15
N ASN A 947 27.03 11.93 3.19
CA ASN A 947 27.15 13.38 3.25
C ASN A 947 26.65 14.00 1.92
N PRO A 948 26.18 15.27 1.91
CA PRO A 948 25.61 15.89 0.73
C PRO A 948 26.53 15.84 -0.51
N LEU A 949 25.93 15.51 -1.67
CA LEU A 949 26.61 15.40 -2.96
C LEU A 949 27.52 16.61 -3.20
N THR A 950 28.81 16.36 -3.31
CA THR A 950 29.85 17.38 -3.43
C THR A 950 30.66 17.14 -4.69
N ASN A 951 30.46 17.98 -5.72
CA ASN A 951 31.32 18.04 -6.90
C ASN A 951 32.36 19.16 -6.71
N VAL A 952 33.64 18.83 -6.84
CA VAL A 952 34.75 19.78 -6.89
C VAL A 952 35.40 19.71 -8.27
N PHE A 953 35.38 20.83 -8.98
CA PHE A 953 35.95 20.96 -10.32
C PHE A 953 37.30 21.67 -10.26
N GLU A 954 38.25 21.19 -11.05
CA GLU A 954 39.52 21.88 -11.33
C GLU A 954 39.77 21.78 -12.84
N PRO A 955 40.06 22.90 -13.54
CA PRO A 955 39.75 24.27 -13.13
C PRO A 955 38.23 24.48 -12.97
N ASP A 956 37.81 25.61 -12.40
CA ASP A 956 36.40 25.99 -12.27
C ASP A 956 35.74 26.20 -13.65
N PRO A 957 34.74 25.38 -14.06
CA PRO A 957 34.09 25.50 -15.37
C PRO A 957 33.21 26.76 -15.50
N SER A 958 32.81 27.40 -14.39
CA SER A 958 32.09 28.68 -14.46
C SER A 958 33.00 29.83 -14.93
N ALA A 959 34.32 29.69 -14.85
CA ALA A 959 35.29 30.59 -15.46
C ALA A 959 35.40 30.42 -17.00
N TYR A 960 34.76 29.38 -17.58
CA TYR A 960 34.66 29.16 -19.02
C TYR A 960 33.36 29.73 -19.64
N ASP A 961 32.63 30.59 -18.90
CA ASP A 961 31.70 31.57 -19.48
C ASP A 961 32.34 32.28 -20.70
N CYS A 962 31.55 32.49 -21.76
CA CYS A 962 32.00 32.89 -23.10
C CYS A 962 32.49 34.35 -23.22
N LYS A 963 33.22 34.84 -22.22
CA LYS A 963 33.91 36.14 -22.19
C LYS A 963 35.39 36.06 -22.60
N GLY A 964 35.86 34.90 -23.09
CA GLY A 964 37.26 34.69 -23.52
C GLY A 964 37.51 33.61 -24.58
N SER A 965 36.49 32.96 -25.14
CA SER A 965 36.65 31.87 -26.12
C SER A 965 36.46 32.34 -27.57
N SER A 966 37.22 31.75 -28.51
CA SER A 966 37.19 32.10 -29.94
C SER A 966 35.92 31.66 -30.67
N MET A 967 35.08 30.80 -30.07
CA MET A 967 33.84 30.30 -30.68
C MET A 967 32.80 31.39 -30.98
N CYS A 968 32.88 32.56 -30.33
CA CYS A 968 31.97 33.69 -30.61
C CYS A 968 32.27 34.45 -31.93
N THR A 969 33.13 33.92 -32.82
CA THR A 969 33.55 34.60 -34.07
C THR A 969 33.31 33.80 -35.36
N THR A 970 32.46 32.78 -35.34
CA THR A 970 32.00 32.06 -36.54
C THR A 970 31.04 32.92 -37.38
N PRO A 971 31.42 33.39 -38.60
CA PRO A 971 30.61 34.37 -39.35
C PRO A 971 29.29 33.84 -39.90
N ASP A 972 29.09 32.52 -39.91
CA ASP A 972 27.94 31.87 -40.52
C ASP A 972 26.74 31.75 -39.58
N LEU A 973 26.93 31.86 -38.25
CA LEU A 973 25.83 31.88 -37.28
C LEU A 973 25.00 33.16 -37.39
N LEU A 974 25.65 34.31 -37.61
CA LEU A 974 24.97 35.60 -37.82
C LEU A 974 24.06 35.58 -39.06
N LYS A 975 24.49 34.95 -40.16
CA LYS A 975 23.68 34.82 -41.38
C LYS A 975 22.38 34.03 -41.16
N TRP A 976 22.38 33.09 -40.21
CA TRP A 976 21.19 32.31 -39.87
C TRP A 976 20.20 33.15 -39.06
N CYS A 977 20.69 33.91 -38.07
CA CYS A 977 19.88 34.82 -37.26
C CYS A 977 19.25 35.95 -38.10
N ASP A 978 20.02 36.60 -38.98
CA ASP A 978 19.51 37.67 -39.85
C ASP A 978 18.43 37.16 -40.83
N HIS A 979 18.49 35.90 -41.26
CA HIS A 979 17.45 35.32 -42.10
C HIS A 979 16.15 35.05 -41.31
N ALA A 980 16.25 34.58 -40.06
CA ALA A 980 15.08 34.31 -39.22
C ALA A 980 14.26 35.58 -38.92
N VAL A 981 14.95 36.68 -38.55
CA VAL A 981 14.29 37.94 -38.15
C VAL A 981 13.54 38.62 -39.32
N ASN A 982 14.04 38.49 -40.55
CA ASN A 982 13.49 39.20 -41.72
C ASN A 982 12.26 38.52 -42.38
N THR A 983 11.75 37.40 -41.87
CA THR A 983 10.73 36.59 -42.57
C THR A 983 9.38 36.47 -41.85
N LEU A 984 9.15 37.19 -40.74
CA LEU A 984 7.88 37.15 -39.98
C LEU A 984 7.19 38.53 -39.92
N GLN A 985 6.10 38.68 -40.66
CA GLN A 985 5.15 39.80 -40.50
C GLN A 985 4.14 39.48 -39.40
N ARG A 986 3.91 40.42 -38.48
CA ARG A 986 2.75 40.37 -37.58
C ARG A 986 1.49 40.84 -38.30
N TYR A 987 0.38 40.19 -37.98
CA TYR A 987 -0.96 40.76 -38.07
C TYR A 987 -1.55 40.73 -36.66
N ASP A 988 -1.96 41.89 -36.15
CA ASP A 988 -2.56 42.03 -34.82
C ASP A 988 -4.06 42.34 -34.97
N ASP A 989 -4.95 41.40 -34.64
CA ASP A 989 -6.35 41.68 -34.21
C ASP A 989 -6.98 40.45 -33.49
N PRO A 990 -7.79 40.58 -32.41
CA PRO A 990 -8.20 39.43 -31.58
C PRO A 990 -9.72 39.17 -31.54
N PHE A 991 -10.23 38.16 -32.26
CA PHE A 991 -11.59 37.63 -32.06
C PHE A 991 -11.67 36.10 -32.23
N TYR A 992 -12.48 35.46 -31.37
CA TYR A 992 -12.82 34.03 -31.43
C TYR A 992 -14.16 33.80 -32.13
N HIS A 993 -14.20 32.84 -33.06
CA HIS A 993 -15.42 32.09 -33.42
C HIS A 993 -15.03 30.62 -33.66
N ALA A 994 -15.96 29.69 -33.40
CA ALA A 994 -15.69 28.25 -33.37
C ALA A 994 -16.60 27.47 -34.33
N VAL A 995 -16.06 26.39 -34.93
CA VAL A 995 -16.85 25.28 -35.52
C VAL A 995 -16.03 23.98 -35.63
N SER A 996 -16.62 22.89 -35.11
CA SER A 996 -16.57 21.48 -35.58
C SER A 996 -15.25 20.75 -35.94
N GLU A 997 -14.94 19.72 -35.13
CA GLU A 997 -14.82 18.29 -35.51
C GLU A 997 -13.47 17.55 -35.80
N TRP A 998 -13.28 16.46 -35.02
CA TRP A 998 -12.56 15.17 -35.21
C TRP A 998 -11.05 15.03 -35.58
N VAL A 999 -10.23 14.81 -34.52
CA VAL A 999 -9.25 13.68 -34.32
C VAL A 999 -8.14 13.44 -35.38
N LEU A 1000 -6.82 13.57 -35.07
CA LEU A 1000 -5.99 12.57 -34.34
C LEU A 1000 -4.61 13.13 -33.86
N PHE A 1001 -3.96 12.46 -32.90
CA PHE A 1001 -2.67 12.80 -32.24
C PHE A 1001 -1.42 13.01 -33.15
N ARG A 1002 -0.55 13.99 -32.81
CA ARG A 1002 0.75 13.77 -32.09
C ARG A 1002 1.62 15.05 -31.91
N PHE A 1003 2.28 15.15 -30.75
CA PHE A 1003 3.56 15.83 -30.43
C PHE A 1003 3.85 17.26 -30.98
N GLN A 1004 3.92 18.25 -30.08
CA GLN A 1004 5.18 18.96 -29.73
C GLN A 1004 4.97 20.00 -28.61
N SER A 1005 5.52 19.72 -27.42
CA SER A 1005 5.54 20.67 -26.28
C SER A 1005 6.97 20.74 -25.70
N LEU A 1006 7.91 21.27 -26.49
CA LEU A 1006 9.32 21.37 -26.11
C LEU A 1006 9.98 22.65 -26.69
N LEU A 1007 9.32 23.80 -26.56
CA LEU A 1007 9.84 25.08 -27.09
C LEU A 1007 9.35 26.31 -26.29
N PHE A 1008 9.34 26.21 -24.95
CA PHE A 1008 8.86 27.30 -24.09
C PHE A 1008 9.68 27.50 -22.79
N LEU A 1009 10.97 27.17 -22.83
CA LEU A 1009 11.89 27.31 -21.68
C LEU A 1009 13.33 27.70 -22.06
N LEU A 1010 13.56 28.24 -23.26
CA LEU A 1010 14.85 28.79 -23.70
C LEU A 1010 14.66 30.13 -24.46
N CYS A 1011 14.31 31.16 -23.70
CA CYS A 1011 14.42 32.59 -24.01
C CYS A 1011 14.56 33.37 -22.70
#